data_AF-A0A7W1G3K4-F1
#
_entry.id   AF-A0A7W1G3K4-F1
#
_cell.length_a   1.000
_cell.length_b   1.000
_cell.length_c   1.000
_cell.angle_alpha   90.00
_cell.angle_beta   90.00
_cell.angle_gamma   90.00
#
_symmetry.space_group_name_H-M   'P 1'
#
loop_
_entity.id
_entity.type
_entity.pdbx_description
1 polymer ?
#
loop_
_entity_poly.entity_id
_entity_poly.type
_entity_poly.pdbx_seq_one_letter_code
_entity_poly.pdbx_strand_id
1 'polypeptide(L)'
;MPAEQQRGCLVQNRLVKAIVVVVVAALLIAFFVFHGYSYLSFDHLKQGQTSFHAWYAQHPIATIAGFFGIYVLATALSVPGAAVLTLAAGAIFGLWIGVLLVSFASSIGSSLAFLASRYVLRDSIESRFRRRVETINAGLRRDGVFYLLTLRLIPAIPFFVVNLVMGLTRMRLVTFYLISQIGMLAGTIVYVNAGTRLGQLESAKGILSLPIILSFVALAIVPWIAKAVIAWWHHRRTTGRFPRPQAFDYDLVVIGAGSGGLAAANLSAAMHAKVALVEKQAMGGDCLNTGCVPSKALIRSANLIAESKRARDWGFRSVDVDFNFGEVMERVQRVIGQVAPRDSRERYQAMGVDCLQGTARIADAYRIDIDGRQITTRSMLIATGAHPTLPHVPGIEDVAPLTSDTLWSLRKLPRRLVVVGGGPIGCELAQCFARFGSQVTIIQSPGHLLDKEDGDISVYLEQRLIAEGIRLVMGEQVVRFERDGLDNVNKVAITQGEDGQRRISGDEILIALGRTPNAHGLGLDELGVHMTPKGAIDADQLQRTNFPNIYACGDVSSAFQFTHTAGDQAWRAAVNAILSPLSHQKFDARCIPWTTFTDPEVARVGMSEAEAIHRGIPYEVSRCDMAENDRAVTEGEDYGVVKVLTVPGKDAILGASIVGPHAGELIGEYVLAMKHGIGLNKILGTIHTYPTLSEASVRAAGVWKRAHVPAGRLRMVERYASIRRSRAKSRLLGGSLAAALLVGMVLGGCALKAVTGRGKVPEYAAPNQQSSSVKGSASDRSGNSDQANAQPDGTKGQPQDSGANSGSTSTADQQLVTSQADPQPAIGRYAEVLTAVVDDQGLVDYGVLKDQREALKAYVVSIGSLDPDVCKAWSRNDQIAFWCNAYNALTLATVLENEPADSIKDIKGVWTKLKFQVMGTGLTLDQIEKDKLIGELKDPRIHMAINCASMGCAPLRTEPYEGKQLDVQFDDQARRFLADPRRFSVDAKAGVVRLSKIFDWFGADFANGYADDPAFTRSAAKKKKEAPALAFIARHLKAEDRAYLETADYSISYLKYDWSLNQHRPTSAPGSSESSAASDAAK
;
A
#
# COMPACT_ATOMS: atom_id res chain seq x y z
N MET A 1 -21.96 -14.63 43.05
CA MET A 1 -21.31 -13.74 44.03
C MET A 1 -21.99 -12.38 44.00
N PRO A 2 -22.29 -11.73 45.14
CA PRO A 2 -23.00 -10.46 45.18
C PRO A 2 -22.12 -9.29 44.70
N ALA A 3 -22.74 -8.30 44.05
CA ALA A 3 -22.07 -7.17 43.37
C ALA A 3 -21.22 -6.26 44.28
N GLU A 4 -21.43 -6.27 45.60
CA GLU A 4 -20.60 -5.52 46.55
C GLU A 4 -19.23 -6.17 46.79
N GLN A 5 -19.15 -7.50 46.73
CA GLN A 5 -17.89 -8.22 46.90
C GLN A 5 -16.97 -8.06 45.68
N GLN A 6 -17.55 -7.84 44.48
CA GLN A 6 -16.79 -7.49 43.27
C GLN A 6 -16.23 -6.05 43.32
N ARG A 7 -16.95 -5.08 43.91
CA ARG A 7 -16.46 -3.70 44.06
C ARG A 7 -15.29 -3.60 45.04
N GLY A 8 -15.34 -4.31 46.18
CA GLY A 8 -14.24 -4.35 47.14
C GLY A 8 -12.95 -4.94 46.56
N CYS A 9 -13.06 -6.05 45.81
CA CYS A 9 -11.91 -6.71 45.18
C CYS A 9 -11.30 -5.88 44.03
N LEU A 10 -12.12 -5.14 43.27
CA LEU A 10 -11.66 -4.24 42.19
C LEU A 10 -10.92 -3.00 42.72
N VAL A 11 -11.35 -2.42 43.84
CA VAL A 11 -10.70 -1.25 44.45
C VAL A 11 -9.37 -1.63 45.09
N GLN A 12 -9.31 -2.78 45.79
CA GLN A 12 -8.08 -3.28 46.41
C GLN A 12 -7.00 -3.61 45.35
N ASN A 13 -7.40 -4.18 44.21
CA ASN A 13 -6.49 -4.42 43.08
C ASN A 13 -6.00 -3.13 42.41
N ARG A 14 -6.81 -2.06 42.35
CA ARG A 14 -6.38 -0.76 41.82
C ARG A 14 -5.39 -0.05 42.74
N LEU A 15 -5.59 -0.15 44.05
CA LEU A 15 -4.68 0.43 45.05
C LEU A 15 -3.31 -0.26 45.03
N VAL A 16 -3.29 -1.61 45.03
CA VAL A 16 -2.04 -2.38 44.93
C VAL A 16 -1.33 -2.11 43.60
N LYS A 17 -2.06 -2.03 42.47
CA LYS A 17 -1.50 -1.63 41.17
C LYS A 17 -0.90 -0.22 41.22
N ALA A 18 -1.58 0.74 41.83
CA ALA A 18 -1.08 2.11 41.97
C ALA A 18 0.20 2.17 42.83
N ILE A 19 0.23 1.45 43.96
CA ILE A 19 1.40 1.37 44.83
C ILE A 19 2.60 0.75 44.08
N VAL A 20 2.40 -0.36 43.37
CA VAL A 20 3.47 -1.01 42.60
C VAL A 20 4.00 -0.09 41.50
N VAL A 21 3.12 0.61 40.77
CA VAL A 21 3.53 1.57 39.73
C VAL A 21 4.30 2.74 40.34
N VAL A 22 3.85 3.28 41.47
CA VAL A 22 4.53 4.38 42.18
C VAL A 22 5.89 3.94 42.70
N VAL A 23 6.01 2.74 43.28
CA VAL A 23 7.29 2.20 43.76
C VAL A 23 8.26 1.97 42.61
N VAL A 24 7.81 1.37 41.50
CA VAL A 24 8.65 1.18 40.30
C VAL A 24 9.07 2.51 39.70
N ALA A 25 8.16 3.49 39.62
CA ALA A 25 8.47 4.84 39.15
C ALA A 25 9.46 5.55 40.08
N ALA A 26 9.29 5.42 41.40
CA ALA A 26 10.21 5.98 42.39
C ALA A 26 11.61 5.35 42.30
N LEU A 27 11.71 4.04 42.09
CA LEU A 27 12.99 3.35 41.89
C LEU A 27 13.67 3.75 40.57
N LEU A 28 12.91 3.93 39.48
CA LEU A 28 13.44 4.43 38.21
C LEU A 28 13.88 5.89 38.31
N ILE A 29 13.07 6.75 38.94
CA ILE A 29 13.42 8.15 39.19
C ILE A 29 14.67 8.23 40.06
N ALA A 30 14.73 7.47 41.16
CA ALA A 30 15.92 7.39 42.00
C ALA A 30 17.14 6.95 41.19
N PHE A 31 17.03 5.92 40.35
CA PHE A 31 18.11 5.46 39.49
C PHE A 31 18.64 6.57 38.56
N PHE A 32 17.77 7.39 37.93
CA PHE A 32 18.21 8.49 37.07
C PHE A 32 18.70 9.72 37.86
N VAL A 33 18.05 10.07 38.97
CA VAL A 33 18.40 11.21 39.83
C VAL A 33 19.74 10.99 40.53
N PHE A 34 20.01 9.78 41.02
CA PHE A 34 21.30 9.42 41.62
C PHE A 34 22.37 9.06 40.58
N HIS A 35 22.14 9.39 39.30
CA HIS A 35 23.07 9.13 38.21
C HIS A 35 23.50 7.65 38.14
N GLY A 36 22.61 6.69 38.44
CA GLY A 36 22.92 5.26 38.41
C GLY A 36 23.48 4.74 37.08
N TYR A 37 23.19 5.46 35.98
CA TYR A 37 23.77 5.20 34.66
C TYR A 37 25.27 5.53 34.55
N SER A 38 25.81 6.43 35.37
CA SER A 38 27.25 6.74 35.40
C SER A 38 28.06 5.58 35.99
N TYR A 39 27.52 4.88 36.99
CA TYR A 39 28.11 3.65 37.54
C TYR A 39 28.08 2.45 36.58
N LEU A 40 27.19 2.50 35.57
CA LEU A 40 27.13 1.53 34.47
C LEU A 40 27.93 2.00 33.23
N SER A 41 28.67 3.11 33.33
CA SER A 41 29.52 3.58 32.24
C SER A 41 30.77 2.73 32.10
N PHE A 42 31.28 2.67 30.87
CA PHE A 42 32.44 1.87 30.51
C PHE A 42 33.69 2.27 31.31
N ASP A 43 33.90 3.56 31.54
CA ASP A 43 35.08 4.08 32.23
C ASP A 43 35.07 3.72 33.73
N HIS A 44 33.90 3.73 34.39
CA HIS A 44 33.76 3.31 35.78
C HIS A 44 33.93 1.80 35.97
N LEU A 45 33.43 0.97 35.04
CA LEU A 45 33.63 -0.48 35.07
C LEU A 45 35.12 -0.85 34.92
N LYS A 46 35.87 -0.09 34.10
CA LYS A 46 37.31 -0.27 33.91
C LYS A 46 38.12 0.20 35.13
N GLN A 47 37.79 1.35 35.72
CA GLN A 47 38.45 1.84 36.94
C GLN A 47 38.19 0.98 38.18
N GLY A 48 37.01 0.36 38.29
CA GLY A 48 36.66 -0.52 39.41
C GLY A 48 37.11 -1.98 39.26
N GLN A 49 37.56 -2.40 38.07
CA GLN A 49 37.80 -3.81 37.72
C GLN A 49 38.79 -4.51 38.69
N THR A 50 39.90 -3.84 39.02
CA THR A 50 40.94 -4.37 39.92
C THR A 50 40.42 -4.55 41.35
N SER A 51 39.61 -3.62 41.84
CA SER A 51 38.97 -3.66 43.15
C SER A 51 37.90 -4.76 43.23
N PHE A 52 37.12 -4.94 42.16
CA PHE A 52 36.13 -6.03 42.07
C PHE A 52 36.78 -7.41 42.01
N HIS A 53 37.90 -7.57 41.30
CA HIS A 53 38.67 -8.82 41.27
C HIS A 53 39.27 -9.15 42.64
N ALA A 54 39.83 -8.15 43.33
CA ALA A 54 40.35 -8.32 44.69
C ALA A 54 39.25 -8.72 45.69
N TRP A 55 38.07 -8.08 45.60
CA TRP A 55 36.90 -8.42 46.42
C TRP A 55 36.34 -9.81 46.10
N TYR A 56 36.26 -10.17 44.81
CA TYR A 56 35.81 -11.50 44.38
C TYR A 56 36.74 -12.60 44.89
N ALA A 57 38.07 -12.36 44.90
CA ALA A 57 39.05 -13.30 45.44
C ALA A 57 38.90 -13.55 46.95
N GLN A 58 38.47 -12.53 47.72
CA GLN A 58 38.26 -12.62 49.17
C GLN A 58 36.86 -13.15 49.54
N HIS A 59 35.84 -12.82 48.75
CA HIS A 59 34.43 -13.12 49.03
C HIS A 59 33.67 -13.61 47.77
N PRO A 60 34.00 -14.80 47.24
CA PRO A 60 33.47 -15.25 45.95
C PRO A 60 31.95 -15.49 45.96
N ILE A 61 31.43 -16.13 47.01
CA ILE A 61 30.00 -16.46 47.12
C ILE A 61 29.15 -15.18 47.25
N ALA A 62 29.56 -14.25 48.12
CA ALA A 62 28.83 -13.01 48.35
C ALA A 62 28.79 -12.14 47.08
N THR A 63 29.91 -12.08 46.34
CA THR A 63 30.00 -11.33 45.09
C THR A 63 29.11 -11.94 43.99
N ILE A 64 29.11 -13.27 43.84
CA ILE A 64 28.24 -13.97 42.90
C ILE A 64 26.75 -13.77 43.25
N ALA A 65 26.38 -13.93 44.52
CA ALA A 65 25.00 -13.78 44.98
C ALA A 65 24.49 -12.34 44.81
N GLY A 66 25.32 -11.34 45.16
CA GLY A 66 24.99 -9.93 44.96
C GLY A 66 24.82 -9.58 43.49
N PHE A 67 25.76 -9.99 42.63
CA PHE A 67 25.67 -9.74 41.19
C PHE A 67 24.46 -10.44 40.55
N PHE A 68 24.17 -11.69 40.96
CA PHE A 68 22.99 -12.43 40.52
C PHE A 68 21.69 -11.71 40.89
N GLY A 69 21.56 -11.25 42.15
CA GLY A 69 20.40 -10.48 42.61
C GLY A 69 20.21 -9.17 41.84
N ILE A 70 21.28 -8.41 41.62
CA ILE A 70 21.26 -7.17 40.84
C ILE A 70 20.82 -7.45 39.39
N TYR A 71 21.35 -8.51 38.77
CA TYR A 71 21.00 -8.86 37.40
C TYR A 71 19.52 -9.28 37.28
N VAL A 72 19.02 -10.10 38.20
CA VAL A 72 17.60 -10.50 38.26
C VAL A 72 16.72 -9.27 38.39
N LEU A 73 17.05 -8.35 39.30
CA LEU A 73 16.28 -7.13 39.55
C LEU A 73 16.28 -6.21 38.33
N ALA A 74 17.44 -5.96 37.73
CA ALA A 74 17.57 -5.14 36.53
C ALA A 74 16.74 -5.70 35.35
N THR A 75 16.76 -7.03 35.18
CA THR A 75 15.99 -7.71 34.12
C THR A 75 14.48 -7.69 34.43
N ALA A 76 14.08 -7.89 35.68
CA ALA A 76 12.67 -7.84 36.12
C ALA A 76 12.07 -6.44 35.95
N LEU A 77 12.85 -5.40 36.27
CA LEU A 77 12.49 -4.01 36.09
C LEU A 77 12.64 -3.53 34.62
N SER A 78 13.07 -4.41 33.72
CA SER A 78 13.21 -4.10 32.29
C SER A 78 14.13 -2.90 32.01
N VAL A 79 15.17 -2.71 32.84
CA VAL A 79 16.09 -1.57 32.74
C VAL A 79 16.98 -1.70 31.50
N PRO A 80 17.12 -0.66 30.67
CA PRO A 80 18.07 -0.63 29.55
C PRO A 80 19.51 -0.65 30.10
N GLY A 81 20.12 -1.84 30.19
CA GLY A 81 21.45 -2.02 30.78
C GLY A 81 21.94 -3.45 30.89
N ALA A 82 21.07 -4.45 30.65
CA ALA A 82 21.42 -5.86 30.73
C ALA A 82 22.63 -6.25 29.86
N ALA A 83 22.80 -5.64 28.68
CA ALA A 83 23.97 -5.90 27.84
C ALA A 83 25.29 -5.54 28.53
N VAL A 84 25.34 -4.40 29.23
CA VAL A 84 26.50 -3.94 29.99
C VAL A 84 26.77 -4.89 31.17
N LEU A 85 25.73 -5.30 31.88
CA LEU A 85 25.84 -6.28 32.97
C LEU A 85 26.35 -7.64 32.44
N THR A 86 25.92 -8.10 31.26
CA THR A 86 26.41 -9.35 30.67
C THR A 86 27.88 -9.26 30.27
N LEU A 87 28.33 -8.12 29.74
CA LEU A 87 29.75 -7.88 29.46
C LEU A 87 30.58 -7.85 30.76
N ALA A 88 30.07 -7.18 31.80
CA ALA A 88 30.71 -7.12 33.11
C ALA A 88 30.82 -8.51 33.75
N ALA A 89 29.80 -9.37 33.59
CA ALA A 89 29.84 -10.75 34.07
C ALA A 89 31.01 -11.53 33.44
N GLY A 90 31.28 -11.33 32.15
CA GLY A 90 32.43 -11.93 31.48
C GLY A 90 33.77 -11.37 31.96
N ALA A 91 33.85 -10.05 32.18
CA ALA A 91 35.07 -9.39 32.65
C ALA A 91 35.45 -9.73 34.11
N ILE A 92 34.45 -10.02 34.96
CA ILE A 92 34.64 -10.29 36.39
C ILE A 92 34.74 -11.80 36.68
N PHE A 93 33.85 -12.62 36.13
CA PHE A 93 33.73 -14.05 36.51
C PHE A 93 34.30 -15.02 35.47
N GLY A 94 34.75 -14.51 34.31
CA GLY A 94 35.18 -15.37 33.21
C GLY A 94 34.02 -16.01 32.44
N LEU A 95 34.34 -16.79 31.41
CA LEU A 95 33.34 -17.29 30.45
C LEU A 95 32.31 -18.23 31.11
N TRP A 96 32.77 -19.31 31.75
CA TRP A 96 31.87 -20.38 32.21
C TRP A 96 30.98 -19.95 33.37
N ILE A 97 31.55 -19.30 34.39
CA ILE A 97 30.80 -18.80 35.54
C ILE A 97 29.89 -17.64 35.11
N GLY A 98 30.38 -16.73 34.27
CA GLY A 98 29.59 -15.63 33.73
C GLY A 98 28.39 -16.10 32.91
N VAL A 99 28.56 -17.11 32.04
CA VAL A 99 27.45 -17.69 31.25
C VAL A 99 26.42 -18.34 32.16
N LEU A 100 26.84 -19.15 33.13
CA LEU A 100 25.93 -19.82 34.05
C LEU A 100 25.13 -18.81 34.88
N LEU A 101 25.81 -17.82 35.47
CA LEU A 101 25.19 -16.78 36.28
C LEU A 101 24.18 -15.98 35.46
N VAL A 102 24.60 -15.43 34.31
CA VAL A 102 23.74 -14.58 33.47
C VAL A 102 22.57 -15.38 32.88
N SER A 103 22.78 -16.62 32.45
CA SER A 103 21.71 -17.44 31.85
C SER A 103 20.56 -17.65 32.82
N PHE A 104 20.82 -18.03 34.07
CA PHE A 104 19.76 -18.22 35.06
C PHE A 104 19.20 -16.89 35.59
N ALA A 105 20.05 -15.89 35.86
CA ALA A 105 19.60 -14.59 36.35
C ALA A 105 18.67 -13.89 35.33
N SER A 106 19.01 -13.94 34.05
CA SER A 106 18.20 -13.37 32.96
C SER A 106 16.87 -14.09 32.79
N SER A 107 16.83 -15.42 32.83
CA SER A 107 15.58 -16.19 32.69
C SER A 107 14.64 -15.99 33.87
N ILE A 108 15.15 -15.92 35.10
CA ILE A 108 14.35 -15.63 36.30
C ILE A 108 13.82 -14.19 36.25
N GLY A 109 14.69 -13.20 35.99
CA GLY A 109 14.27 -11.81 35.85
C GLY A 109 13.26 -11.60 34.72
N SER A 110 13.45 -12.27 33.58
CA SER A 110 12.50 -12.22 32.46
C SER A 110 11.13 -12.79 32.83
N SER A 111 11.10 -13.85 33.64
CA SER A 111 9.87 -14.46 34.16
C SER A 111 9.13 -13.51 35.10
N LEU A 112 9.85 -12.78 35.94
CA LEU A 112 9.28 -11.74 36.81
C LEU A 112 8.70 -10.58 36.00
N ALA A 113 9.43 -10.08 35.00
CA ALA A 113 8.93 -9.04 34.08
C ALA A 113 7.67 -9.50 33.31
N PHE A 114 7.66 -10.75 32.87
CA PHE A 114 6.52 -11.39 32.21
C PHE A 114 5.29 -11.45 33.14
N LEU A 115 5.47 -11.85 34.40
CA LEU A 115 4.40 -11.89 35.40
C LEU A 115 3.90 -10.48 35.76
N ALA A 116 4.80 -9.51 35.92
CA ALA A 116 4.45 -8.11 36.15
C ALA A 116 3.61 -7.56 34.99
N SER A 117 4.01 -7.82 33.74
CA SER A 117 3.23 -7.45 32.57
C SER A 117 1.83 -8.09 32.58
N ARG A 118 1.75 -9.40 32.87
CA ARG A 118 0.50 -10.17 32.88
C ARG A 118 -0.51 -9.72 33.94
N TYR A 119 -0.05 -9.45 35.15
CA TYR A 119 -0.93 -9.22 36.29
C TYR A 119 -1.07 -7.75 36.69
N VAL A 120 -0.06 -6.92 36.40
CA VAL A 120 -0.04 -5.50 36.79
C VAL A 120 -0.38 -4.59 35.61
N LEU A 121 0.22 -4.80 34.44
CA LEU A 121 0.19 -3.83 33.33
C LEU A 121 -0.76 -4.18 32.17
N ARG A 122 -1.40 -5.36 32.21
CA ARG A 122 -2.19 -5.91 31.10
C ARG A 122 -3.21 -4.93 30.54
N ASP A 123 -4.10 -4.37 31.36
CA ASP A 123 -5.21 -3.51 30.92
C ASP A 123 -4.71 -2.22 30.23
N SER A 124 -3.60 -1.66 30.72
CA SER A 124 -3.01 -0.42 30.20
C SER A 124 -2.25 -0.64 28.89
N ILE A 125 -1.57 -1.78 28.74
CA ILE A 125 -0.78 -2.08 27.54
C ILE A 125 -1.69 -2.67 26.44
N GLU A 126 -2.65 -3.52 26.80
CA GLU A 126 -3.59 -4.14 25.86
C GLU A 126 -4.50 -3.09 25.18
N SER A 127 -4.92 -2.04 25.89
CA SER A 127 -5.68 -0.92 25.31
C SER A 127 -4.86 -0.08 24.32
N ARG A 128 -3.56 0.17 24.59
CA ARG A 128 -2.68 0.95 23.71
C ARG A 128 -2.15 0.16 22.51
N PHE A 129 -1.97 -1.16 22.64
CA PHE A 129 -1.24 -1.98 21.65
C PHE A 129 -2.02 -3.20 21.12
N ARG A 130 -3.36 -3.24 21.26
CA ARG A 130 -4.21 -4.38 20.88
C ARG A 130 -3.86 -5.03 19.53
N ARG A 131 -3.75 -4.24 18.44
CA ARG A 131 -3.37 -4.76 17.10
C ARG A 131 -2.02 -5.49 17.06
N ARG A 132 -1.02 -4.97 17.79
CA ARG A 132 0.32 -5.59 17.83
C ARG A 132 0.29 -6.87 18.65
N VAL A 133 -0.43 -6.88 19.77
CA VAL A 133 -0.64 -8.06 20.62
C VAL A 133 -1.38 -9.16 19.86
N GLU A 134 -2.40 -8.83 19.06
CA GLU A 134 -3.10 -9.79 18.19
C GLU A 134 -2.17 -10.38 17.12
N THR A 135 -1.34 -9.55 16.48
CA THR A 135 -0.34 -10.00 15.50
C THR A 135 0.62 -11.00 16.13
N ILE A 136 1.09 -10.72 17.35
CA ILE A 136 1.99 -11.59 18.10
C ILE A 136 1.28 -12.89 18.53
N ASN A 137 0.04 -12.81 19.04
CA ASN A 137 -0.77 -13.98 19.38
C ASN A 137 -1.07 -14.85 18.14
N ALA A 138 -1.25 -14.26 16.96
CA ALA A 138 -1.37 -14.99 15.70
C ALA A 138 -0.05 -15.72 15.35
N GLY A 139 1.09 -15.05 15.48
CA GLY A 139 2.41 -15.67 15.31
C GLY A 139 2.65 -16.82 16.29
N LEU A 140 2.27 -16.66 17.56
CA LEU A 140 2.33 -17.71 18.59
C LEU A 140 1.41 -18.90 18.31
N ARG A 141 0.22 -18.69 17.75
CA ARG A 141 -0.66 -19.80 17.35
C ARG A 141 -0.09 -20.58 16.17
N ARG A 142 0.57 -19.89 15.24
CA ARG A 142 1.15 -20.47 14.03
C ARG A 142 2.46 -21.21 14.32
N ASP A 143 3.41 -20.54 14.97
CA ASP A 143 4.78 -21.02 15.13
C ASP A 143 5.07 -21.50 16.58
N GLY A 144 4.09 -21.42 17.48
CA GLY A 144 4.16 -21.97 18.83
C GLY A 144 5.30 -21.38 19.66
N VAL A 145 6.05 -22.28 20.32
CA VAL A 145 7.22 -21.95 21.13
C VAL A 145 8.37 -21.36 20.32
N PHE A 146 8.44 -21.65 19.01
CA PHE A 146 9.53 -21.21 18.14
C PHE A 146 9.42 -19.73 17.77
N TYR A 147 8.22 -19.14 17.86
CA TYR A 147 8.05 -17.70 17.71
C TYR A 147 8.87 -16.94 18.76
N LEU A 148 8.77 -17.34 20.03
CA LEU A 148 9.56 -16.76 21.13
C LEU A 148 11.06 -17.00 20.94
N LEU A 149 11.45 -18.22 20.56
CA LEU A 149 12.85 -18.56 20.29
C LEU A 149 13.44 -17.63 19.21
N THR A 150 12.70 -17.42 18.12
CA THR A 150 13.10 -16.52 17.02
C THR A 150 13.27 -15.08 17.51
N LEU A 151 12.30 -14.57 18.28
CA LEU A 151 12.40 -13.22 18.86
C LEU A 151 13.61 -13.03 19.78
N ARG A 152 14.04 -14.08 20.49
CA ARG A 152 15.23 -14.05 21.36
C ARG A 152 16.54 -14.07 20.57
N LEU A 153 16.53 -14.63 19.37
CA LEU A 153 17.71 -14.75 18.53
C LEU A 153 17.93 -13.53 17.62
N ILE A 154 16.96 -12.62 17.49
CA ILE A 154 17.07 -11.39 16.70
C ILE A 154 17.70 -10.28 17.57
N PRO A 155 18.94 -9.84 17.32
CA PRO A 155 19.62 -8.84 18.16
C PRO A 155 18.96 -7.45 18.12
N ALA A 156 18.20 -7.16 17.06
CA ALA A 156 17.55 -5.87 16.85
C ALA A 156 16.32 -5.63 17.75
N ILE A 157 15.77 -6.67 18.38
CA ILE A 157 14.59 -6.54 19.25
C ILE A 157 15.07 -6.50 20.71
N PRO A 158 14.83 -5.40 21.47
CA PRO A 158 15.28 -5.34 22.85
C PRO A 158 14.64 -6.42 23.73
N PHE A 159 15.45 -7.19 24.46
CA PHE A 159 14.99 -8.31 25.27
C PHE A 159 13.92 -7.96 26.30
N PHE A 160 14.00 -6.76 26.88
CA PHE A 160 13.02 -6.28 27.85
C PHE A 160 11.62 -6.10 27.22
N VAL A 161 11.57 -5.69 25.94
CA VAL A 161 10.32 -5.58 25.18
C VAL A 161 9.69 -6.95 25.00
N VAL A 162 10.49 -7.97 24.65
CA VAL A 162 10.01 -9.35 24.49
C VAL A 162 9.41 -9.87 25.81
N ASN A 163 10.06 -9.63 26.95
CA ASN A 163 9.58 -10.06 28.27
C ASN A 163 8.17 -9.50 28.56
N LEU A 164 8.00 -8.18 28.38
CA LEU A 164 6.75 -7.49 28.64
C LEU A 164 5.66 -7.93 27.67
N VAL A 165 5.97 -7.99 26.38
CA VAL A 165 5.02 -8.35 25.32
C VAL A 165 4.50 -9.78 25.51
N MET A 166 5.37 -10.74 25.82
CA MET A 166 4.97 -12.13 26.00
C MET A 166 4.06 -12.33 27.21
N GLY A 167 4.18 -11.48 28.25
CA GLY A 167 3.28 -11.48 29.41
C GLY A 167 1.81 -11.23 29.04
N LEU A 168 1.56 -10.52 27.93
CA LEU A 168 0.23 -10.22 27.40
C LEU A 168 -0.36 -11.35 26.54
N THR A 169 0.42 -12.39 26.26
CA THR A 169 0.01 -13.52 25.42
C THR A 169 -0.58 -14.66 26.25
N ARG A 170 -1.15 -15.69 25.60
CA ARG A 170 -1.66 -16.91 26.26
C ARG A 170 -0.58 -17.92 26.66
N MET A 171 0.71 -17.61 26.49
CA MET A 171 1.81 -18.54 26.78
C MET A 171 1.89 -18.86 28.29
N ARG A 172 2.14 -20.13 28.62
CA ARG A 172 2.36 -20.58 30.00
C ARG A 172 3.73 -20.12 30.50
N LEU A 173 3.85 -19.78 31.79
CA LEU A 173 5.10 -19.30 32.40
C LEU A 173 6.24 -20.31 32.24
N VAL A 174 5.97 -21.60 32.48
CA VAL A 174 6.98 -22.67 32.37
C VAL A 174 7.54 -22.74 30.95
N THR A 175 6.67 -22.67 29.95
CA THR A 175 7.07 -22.64 28.53
C THR A 175 7.92 -21.41 28.22
N PHE A 176 7.51 -20.23 28.70
CA PHE A 176 8.27 -19.00 28.52
C PHE A 176 9.67 -19.09 29.14
N TYR A 177 9.80 -19.64 30.35
CA TYR A 177 11.07 -19.83 31.04
C TYR A 177 12.00 -20.77 30.28
N LEU A 178 11.53 -21.99 29.94
CA LEU A 178 12.35 -22.99 29.25
C LEU A 178 12.86 -22.48 27.90
N ILE A 179 11.98 -21.84 27.12
CA ILE A 179 12.36 -21.31 25.81
C ILE A 179 13.26 -20.09 25.94
N SER A 180 13.06 -19.23 26.94
CA SER A 180 13.96 -18.10 27.19
C SER A 180 15.35 -18.57 27.62
N GLN A 181 15.44 -19.61 28.46
CA GLN A 181 16.72 -20.21 28.85
C GLN A 181 17.51 -20.70 27.63
N ILE A 182 16.86 -21.44 26.72
CA ILE A 182 17.49 -21.95 25.51
C ILE A 182 17.82 -20.80 24.53
N GLY A 183 16.87 -19.90 24.29
CA GLY A 183 17.01 -18.84 23.29
C GLY A 183 18.00 -17.74 23.65
N MET A 184 18.19 -17.47 24.95
CA MET A 184 19.17 -16.48 25.40
C MET A 184 20.58 -17.07 25.55
N LEU A 185 20.74 -18.39 25.66
CA LEU A 185 22.03 -19.02 25.92
C LEU A 185 23.10 -18.67 24.86
N ALA A 186 22.74 -18.75 23.57
CA ALA A 186 23.66 -18.42 22.49
C ALA A 186 24.13 -16.95 22.55
N GLY A 187 23.20 -16.03 22.77
CA GLY A 187 23.51 -14.61 22.97
C GLY A 187 24.36 -14.39 24.22
N THR A 188 24.01 -15.01 25.34
CA THR A 188 24.75 -14.93 26.60
C THR A 188 26.19 -15.39 26.41
N ILE A 189 26.43 -16.51 25.71
CA ILE A 189 27.80 -16.98 25.42
C ILE A 189 28.57 -15.93 24.62
N VAL A 190 27.97 -15.35 23.57
CA VAL A 190 28.63 -14.33 22.73
C VAL A 190 28.97 -13.07 23.54
N TYR A 191 28.02 -12.54 24.31
CA TYR A 191 28.23 -11.33 25.10
C TYR A 191 29.18 -11.56 26.28
N VAL A 192 29.06 -12.65 27.03
CA VAL A 192 29.99 -12.96 28.13
C VAL A 192 31.41 -13.18 27.57
N ASN A 193 31.55 -13.87 26.44
CA ASN A 193 32.84 -14.03 25.78
C ASN A 193 33.41 -12.71 25.24
N ALA A 194 32.58 -11.79 24.76
CA ALA A 194 33.03 -10.43 24.45
C ALA A 194 33.54 -9.72 25.72
N GLY A 195 32.85 -9.89 26.85
CA GLY A 195 33.23 -9.37 28.17
C GLY A 195 34.60 -9.86 28.66
N THR A 196 34.91 -11.15 28.51
CA THR A 196 36.23 -11.71 28.90
C THR A 196 37.37 -11.09 28.10
N ARG A 197 37.13 -10.73 26.83
CA ARG A 197 38.11 -10.06 25.95
C ARG A 197 38.19 -8.56 26.20
N LEU A 198 37.07 -7.91 26.53
CA LEU A 198 37.01 -6.50 26.90
C LEU A 198 37.84 -6.20 28.16
N GLY A 199 37.87 -7.12 29.12
CA GLY A 199 38.71 -7.02 30.32
C GLY A 199 40.23 -7.03 30.06
N GLN A 200 40.67 -7.26 28.81
CA GLN A 200 42.08 -7.38 28.41
C GLN A 200 42.55 -6.25 27.47
N LEU A 201 41.69 -5.30 27.09
CA LEU A 201 41.98 -4.32 26.02
C LEU A 201 42.27 -2.90 26.53
N GLU A 202 43.41 -2.34 26.13
CA GLU A 202 43.85 -0.99 26.52
C GLU A 202 43.14 0.15 25.74
N SER A 203 42.51 -0.10 24.59
CA SER A 203 41.81 0.94 23.82
C SER A 203 40.50 0.48 23.13
N ALA A 204 39.58 1.43 22.93
CA ALA A 204 38.26 1.22 22.33
C ALA A 204 38.29 0.80 20.84
N LYS A 205 39.41 0.98 20.14
CA LYS A 205 39.58 0.55 18.73
C LYS A 205 39.73 -0.97 18.56
N GLY A 206 40.04 -1.72 19.64
CA GLY A 206 40.11 -3.19 19.63
C GLY A 206 38.76 -3.91 19.78
N ILE A 207 37.67 -3.18 20.03
CA ILE A 207 36.34 -3.74 20.34
C ILE A 207 35.67 -4.37 19.09
N LEU A 208 36.00 -3.87 17.89
CA LEU A 208 35.54 -4.41 16.60
C LEU A 208 36.51 -5.45 16.03
N SER A 209 36.94 -6.41 16.85
CA SER A 209 37.78 -7.51 16.35
C SER A 209 36.96 -8.44 15.45
N LEU A 210 37.59 -8.95 14.38
CA LEU A 210 36.96 -9.87 13.43
C LEU A 210 36.24 -11.08 14.10
N PRO A 211 36.78 -11.69 15.18
CA PRO A 211 36.07 -12.76 15.91
C PRO A 211 34.76 -12.34 16.58
N ILE A 212 34.68 -11.11 17.10
CA ILE A 212 33.46 -10.57 17.72
C ILE A 212 32.41 -10.31 16.63
N ILE A 213 32.82 -9.71 15.51
CA ILE A 213 31.96 -9.50 14.35
C ILE A 213 31.43 -10.85 13.81
N LEU A 214 32.30 -11.85 13.64
CA LEU A 214 31.91 -13.20 13.22
C LEU A 214 30.95 -13.87 14.22
N SER A 215 31.12 -13.65 15.52
CA SER A 215 30.21 -14.17 16.55
C SER A 215 28.82 -13.51 16.49
N PHE A 216 28.75 -12.20 16.23
CA PHE A 216 27.48 -11.49 16.03
C PHE A 216 26.80 -11.86 14.70
N VAL A 217 27.58 -12.07 13.63
CA VAL A 217 27.06 -12.57 12.35
C VAL A 217 26.53 -14.00 12.50
N ALA A 218 27.26 -14.88 13.19
CA ALA A 218 26.81 -16.24 13.49
C ALA A 218 25.49 -16.22 14.27
N LEU A 219 25.38 -15.38 15.31
CA LEU A 219 24.15 -15.20 16.08
C LEU A 219 22.98 -14.68 15.21
N ALA A 220 23.25 -13.76 14.27
CA ALA A 220 22.26 -13.24 13.34
C ALA A 220 21.74 -14.26 12.32
N ILE A 221 22.52 -15.32 12.02
CA ILE A 221 22.14 -16.41 11.10
C ILE A 221 21.30 -17.49 11.79
N VAL A 222 21.43 -17.68 13.12
CA VAL A 222 20.69 -18.72 13.88
C VAL A 222 19.17 -18.68 13.66
N PRO A 223 18.46 -17.53 13.66
CA PRO A 223 17.02 -17.49 13.38
C PRO A 223 16.65 -18.08 12.01
N TRP A 224 17.51 -17.89 11.01
CA TRP A 224 17.26 -18.35 9.64
C TRP A 224 17.48 -19.86 9.54
N ILE A 225 18.54 -20.37 10.16
CA ILE A 225 18.80 -21.81 10.26
C ILE A 225 17.66 -22.49 11.04
N ALA A 226 17.27 -21.95 12.19
CA ALA A 226 16.16 -22.49 12.99
C ALA A 226 14.86 -22.57 12.16
N LYS A 227 14.52 -21.49 11.44
CA LYS A 227 13.36 -21.45 10.54
C LYS A 227 13.46 -22.48 9.41
N ALA A 228 14.64 -22.63 8.80
CA ALA A 228 14.87 -23.60 7.73
C ALA A 228 14.73 -25.05 8.24
N VAL A 229 15.30 -25.37 9.40
CA VAL A 229 15.18 -26.68 10.05
C VAL A 229 13.73 -27.01 10.39
N ILE A 230 12.97 -26.04 10.90
CA ILE A 230 11.54 -26.20 11.20
C ILE A 230 10.74 -26.46 9.92
N ALA A 231 10.95 -25.66 8.88
CA ALA A 231 10.28 -25.85 7.60
C ALA A 231 10.60 -27.22 7.00
N TRP A 232 11.87 -27.65 7.08
CA TRP A 232 12.29 -28.98 6.66
C TRP A 232 11.64 -30.10 7.48
N TRP A 233 11.57 -29.95 8.81
CA TRP A 233 10.94 -30.95 9.69
C TRP A 233 9.43 -31.08 9.42
N HIS A 234 8.72 -29.97 9.28
CA HIS A 234 7.31 -29.99 8.89
C HIS A 234 7.09 -30.62 7.53
N HIS A 235 7.93 -30.26 6.53
CA HIS A 235 7.86 -30.86 5.20
C HIS A 235 8.07 -32.37 5.26
N ARG A 236 9.09 -32.84 5.99
CA ARG A 236 9.40 -34.26 6.14
C ARG A 236 8.30 -35.03 6.87
N ARG A 237 7.62 -34.40 7.84
CA ARG A 237 6.53 -35.03 8.60
C ARG A 237 5.24 -35.18 7.78
N THR A 238 4.89 -34.22 6.93
CA THR A 238 3.63 -34.26 6.16
C THR A 238 3.78 -34.97 4.82
N THR A 239 4.88 -34.71 4.10
CA THR A 239 5.12 -35.26 2.76
C THR A 239 6.06 -36.47 2.74
N GLY A 240 6.89 -36.67 3.78
CA GLY A 240 7.92 -37.72 3.79
C GLY A 240 7.38 -39.16 3.90
N ARG A 241 6.08 -39.34 4.17
CA ARG A 241 5.40 -40.65 4.09
C ARG A 241 5.06 -41.06 2.65
N PHE A 242 5.17 -40.15 1.68
CA PHE A 242 4.87 -40.41 0.27
C PHE A 242 6.17 -40.48 -0.54
N PRO A 243 6.28 -41.44 -1.50
CA PRO A 243 7.46 -41.56 -2.34
C PRO A 243 7.54 -40.37 -3.29
N ARG A 244 8.56 -39.52 -3.12
CA ARG A 244 8.79 -38.38 -4.01
C ARG A 244 9.35 -38.87 -5.36
N PRO A 245 8.74 -38.51 -6.50
CA PRO A 245 9.29 -38.81 -7.83
C PRO A 245 10.69 -38.20 -8.06
N GLN A 246 11.53 -38.87 -8.86
CA GLN A 246 12.84 -38.32 -9.27
C GLN A 246 12.69 -37.12 -10.21
N ALA A 247 11.68 -37.14 -11.07
CA ALA A 247 11.27 -36.06 -11.94
C ALA A 247 9.74 -35.89 -11.84
N PHE A 248 9.26 -34.67 -12.05
CA PHE A 248 7.83 -34.35 -12.07
C PHE A 248 7.39 -34.07 -13.50
N ASP A 249 6.17 -34.49 -13.86
CA ASP A 249 5.58 -34.16 -15.15
C ASP A 249 5.29 -32.65 -15.25
N TYR A 250 4.93 -32.02 -14.13
CA TYR A 250 4.56 -30.60 -14.04
C TYR A 250 5.17 -29.91 -12.81
N ASP A 251 5.41 -28.61 -12.92
CA ASP A 251 5.75 -27.75 -11.78
C ASP A 251 4.52 -27.41 -10.94
N LEU A 252 3.38 -27.18 -11.62
CA LEU A 252 2.10 -26.89 -11.01
C LEU A 252 0.97 -27.60 -11.74
N VAL A 253 0.10 -28.28 -11.00
CA VAL A 253 -1.20 -28.72 -11.50
C VAL A 253 -2.28 -27.90 -10.83
N VAL A 254 -3.12 -27.26 -11.64
CA VAL A 254 -4.27 -26.49 -11.19
C VAL A 254 -5.53 -27.32 -11.42
N ILE A 255 -6.35 -27.50 -10.37
CA ILE A 255 -7.58 -28.28 -10.42
C ILE A 255 -8.78 -27.32 -10.37
N GLY A 256 -9.53 -27.25 -11.46
CA GLY A 256 -10.64 -26.32 -11.68
C GLY A 256 -10.23 -25.13 -12.56
N ALA A 257 -10.99 -24.88 -13.62
CA ALA A 257 -10.80 -23.81 -14.60
C ALA A 257 -11.85 -22.69 -14.47
N GLY A 258 -12.26 -22.39 -13.24
CA GLY A 258 -12.91 -21.12 -12.90
C GLY A 258 -11.91 -19.96 -12.85
N SER A 259 -12.37 -18.74 -12.54
CA SER A 259 -11.54 -17.53 -12.58
C SER A 259 -10.25 -17.62 -11.75
N GLY A 260 -10.28 -18.28 -10.58
CA GLY A 260 -9.07 -18.52 -9.78
C GLY A 260 -8.07 -19.45 -10.48
N GLY A 261 -8.53 -20.60 -10.98
CA GLY A 261 -7.64 -21.56 -11.65
C GLY A 261 -7.08 -21.03 -12.97
N LEU A 262 -7.91 -20.34 -13.76
CA LEU A 262 -7.51 -19.65 -14.98
C LEU A 262 -6.46 -18.56 -14.72
N ALA A 263 -6.63 -17.76 -13.65
CA ALA A 263 -5.65 -16.75 -13.27
C ALA A 263 -4.32 -17.38 -12.85
N ALA A 264 -4.36 -18.46 -12.06
CA ALA A 264 -3.16 -19.17 -11.62
C ALA A 264 -2.42 -19.84 -12.78
N ALA A 265 -3.13 -20.51 -13.69
CA ALA A 265 -2.53 -21.18 -14.84
C ALA A 265 -1.85 -20.17 -15.78
N ASN A 266 -2.52 -19.06 -16.09
CA ASN A 266 -1.97 -17.99 -16.92
C ASN A 266 -0.71 -17.38 -16.29
N LEU A 267 -0.76 -17.02 -15.00
CA LEU A 267 0.41 -16.45 -14.31
C LEU A 267 1.58 -17.44 -14.27
N SER A 268 1.29 -18.71 -14.02
CA SER A 268 2.29 -19.75 -13.91
C SER A 268 2.98 -20.01 -15.25
N ALA A 269 2.22 -20.03 -16.34
CA ALA A 269 2.75 -20.12 -17.70
C ALA A 269 3.60 -18.89 -18.06
N ALA A 270 3.17 -17.68 -17.67
CA ALA A 270 3.95 -16.46 -17.84
C ALA A 270 5.28 -16.46 -17.06
N MET A 271 5.41 -17.30 -16.03
CA MET A 271 6.65 -17.55 -15.29
C MET A 271 7.48 -18.70 -15.89
N HIS A 272 7.10 -19.20 -17.07
CA HIS A 272 7.71 -20.36 -17.75
C HIS A 272 7.71 -21.66 -16.92
N ALA A 273 6.77 -21.80 -15.98
CA ALA A 273 6.55 -23.06 -15.29
C ALA A 273 5.80 -24.03 -16.21
N LYS A 274 6.06 -25.33 -16.08
CA LYS A 274 5.28 -26.36 -16.79
C LYS A 274 3.97 -26.62 -16.03
N VAL A 275 2.84 -26.25 -16.63
CA VAL A 275 1.53 -26.22 -15.97
C VAL A 275 0.53 -27.15 -16.64
N ALA A 276 -0.17 -27.95 -15.83
CA ALA A 276 -1.39 -28.62 -16.25
C ALA A 276 -2.62 -27.95 -15.59
N LEU A 277 -3.66 -27.70 -16.38
CA LEU A 277 -4.96 -27.21 -15.90
C LEU A 277 -6.00 -28.29 -16.13
N VAL A 278 -6.60 -28.79 -15.05
CA VAL A 278 -7.57 -29.88 -15.08
C VAL A 278 -8.97 -29.35 -14.87
N GLU A 279 -9.88 -29.63 -15.79
CA GLU A 279 -11.29 -29.22 -15.72
C GLU A 279 -12.23 -30.37 -16.14
N LYS A 280 -13.31 -30.59 -15.40
CA LYS A 280 -14.29 -31.64 -15.69
C LYS A 280 -15.44 -31.17 -16.58
N GLN A 281 -15.73 -29.87 -16.59
CA GLN A 281 -16.86 -29.22 -17.28
C GLN A 281 -16.36 -28.20 -18.32
N ALA A 282 -17.16 -27.18 -18.63
CA ALA A 282 -16.75 -26.07 -19.49
C ALA A 282 -15.78 -25.14 -18.75
N MET A 283 -14.82 -24.59 -19.50
CA MET A 283 -13.88 -23.59 -19.00
C MET A 283 -14.60 -22.29 -18.58
N GLY A 284 -13.97 -21.49 -17.73
CA GLY A 284 -14.51 -20.24 -17.19
C GLY A 284 -15.27 -20.41 -15.87
N GLY A 285 -15.64 -21.64 -15.53
CA GLY A 285 -16.36 -21.99 -14.30
C GLY A 285 -17.66 -21.21 -14.13
N ASP A 286 -18.11 -21.05 -12.88
CA ASP A 286 -19.42 -20.44 -12.59
C ASP A 286 -19.48 -18.98 -13.06
N CYS A 287 -18.42 -18.18 -12.84
CA CYS A 287 -18.42 -16.74 -13.13
C CYS A 287 -18.83 -16.42 -14.59
N LEU A 288 -18.27 -17.17 -15.55
CA LEU A 288 -18.57 -17.04 -16.97
C LEU A 288 -19.93 -17.67 -17.33
N ASN A 289 -20.17 -18.90 -16.87
CA ASN A 289 -21.23 -19.74 -17.42
C ASN A 289 -22.57 -19.60 -16.68
N THR A 290 -22.55 -19.43 -15.35
CA THR A 290 -23.75 -19.49 -14.50
C THR A 290 -23.82 -18.40 -13.41
N GLY A 291 -22.88 -17.45 -13.40
CA GLY A 291 -22.67 -16.51 -12.31
C GLY A 291 -22.73 -15.06 -12.76
N CYS A 292 -21.59 -14.38 -12.67
CA CYS A 292 -21.51 -12.93 -12.82
C CYS A 292 -21.84 -12.46 -14.25
N VAL A 293 -21.28 -13.07 -15.29
CA VAL A 293 -21.52 -12.64 -16.66
C VAL A 293 -23.02 -12.71 -17.03
N PRO A 294 -23.72 -13.85 -16.83
CA PRO A 294 -25.13 -13.91 -17.17
C PRO A 294 -26.02 -13.02 -16.29
N SER A 295 -25.77 -12.94 -14.98
CA SER A 295 -26.60 -12.12 -14.10
C SER A 295 -26.49 -10.64 -14.43
N LYS A 296 -25.28 -10.11 -14.68
CA LYS A 296 -25.07 -8.69 -14.99
C LYS A 296 -25.63 -8.32 -16.36
N ALA A 297 -25.58 -9.25 -17.33
CA ALA A 297 -26.25 -9.08 -18.62
C ALA A 297 -27.78 -8.99 -18.48
N LEU A 298 -28.39 -9.82 -17.62
CA LEU A 298 -29.82 -9.81 -17.34
C LEU A 298 -30.26 -8.56 -16.58
N ILE A 299 -29.51 -8.17 -15.54
CA ILE A 299 -29.75 -6.95 -14.73
C ILE A 299 -29.81 -5.72 -15.62
N ARG A 300 -28.87 -5.56 -16.57
CA ARG A 300 -28.90 -4.37 -17.45
C ARG A 300 -30.18 -4.29 -18.29
N SER A 301 -30.68 -5.42 -18.80
CA SER A 301 -31.94 -5.46 -19.54
C SER A 301 -33.15 -5.14 -18.64
N ALA A 302 -33.15 -5.65 -17.40
CA ALA A 302 -34.20 -5.36 -16.42
C ALA A 302 -34.19 -3.88 -15.99
N ASN A 303 -33.02 -3.28 -15.81
CA ASN A 303 -32.87 -1.88 -15.43
C ASN A 303 -33.43 -0.94 -16.50
N LEU A 304 -33.26 -1.25 -17.80
CA LEU A 304 -33.88 -0.47 -18.87
C LEU A 304 -35.41 -0.41 -18.77
N ILE A 305 -36.05 -1.50 -18.32
CA ILE A 305 -37.51 -1.53 -18.11
C ILE A 305 -37.90 -0.72 -16.87
N ALA A 306 -37.09 -0.72 -15.82
CA ALA A 306 -37.33 0.11 -14.64
C ALA A 306 -37.14 1.60 -14.96
N GLU A 307 -36.09 1.94 -15.69
CA GLU A 307 -35.82 3.28 -16.23
C GLU A 307 -37.00 3.73 -17.10
N SER A 308 -37.50 2.92 -18.05
CA SER A 308 -38.63 3.36 -18.90
C SER A 308 -39.91 3.68 -18.12
N LYS A 309 -40.19 2.98 -17.01
CA LYS A 309 -41.34 3.26 -16.13
C LYS A 309 -41.24 4.62 -15.43
N ARG A 310 -40.03 5.14 -15.27
CA ARG A 310 -39.74 6.45 -14.67
C ARG A 310 -39.60 7.57 -15.71
N ALA A 311 -39.89 7.32 -16.99
CA ALA A 311 -39.74 8.26 -18.10
C ALA A 311 -40.18 9.71 -17.80
N ARG A 312 -41.27 9.88 -17.03
CA ARG A 312 -41.81 11.19 -16.64
C ARG A 312 -40.90 11.98 -15.72
N ASP A 313 -40.09 11.31 -14.89
CA ASP A 313 -39.11 11.94 -14.00
C ASP A 313 -38.06 12.73 -14.81
N TRP A 314 -37.75 12.26 -16.04
CA TRP A 314 -36.83 12.94 -16.96
C TRP A 314 -37.52 13.77 -18.05
N GLY A 315 -38.82 14.05 -17.90
CA GLY A 315 -39.57 14.92 -18.80
C GLY A 315 -40.08 14.24 -20.09
N PHE A 316 -39.96 12.93 -20.23
CA PHE A 316 -40.61 12.20 -21.32
C PHE A 316 -42.07 11.93 -20.96
N ARG A 317 -43.01 12.20 -21.88
CA ARG A 317 -44.45 12.02 -21.64
C ARG A 317 -44.83 10.54 -21.45
N SER A 318 -44.22 9.67 -22.26
CA SER A 318 -44.40 8.22 -22.26
C SER A 318 -43.25 7.54 -22.98
N VAL A 319 -42.88 6.35 -22.54
CA VAL A 319 -42.00 5.41 -23.24
C VAL A 319 -42.71 4.07 -23.22
N ASP A 320 -42.89 3.46 -24.38
CA ASP A 320 -43.46 2.12 -24.52
C ASP A 320 -42.31 1.12 -24.77
N VAL A 321 -42.29 0.02 -24.03
CA VAL A 321 -41.23 -1.00 -24.11
C VAL A 321 -41.87 -2.35 -24.32
N ASP A 322 -41.79 -2.83 -25.56
CA ASP A 322 -42.15 -4.20 -25.94
C ASP A 322 -40.90 -5.09 -25.91
N PHE A 323 -40.99 -6.25 -25.25
CA PHE A 323 -39.88 -7.18 -25.14
C PHE A 323 -40.34 -8.64 -25.06
N ASN A 324 -39.51 -9.54 -25.61
CA ASN A 324 -39.67 -10.99 -25.46
C ASN A 324 -38.64 -11.54 -24.46
N PHE A 325 -39.11 -12.19 -23.40
CA PHE A 325 -38.21 -12.75 -22.38
C PHE A 325 -37.25 -13.81 -22.93
N GLY A 326 -37.69 -14.62 -23.90
CA GLY A 326 -36.83 -15.58 -24.59
C GLY A 326 -35.66 -14.90 -25.31
N GLU A 327 -35.92 -13.81 -26.04
CA GLU A 327 -34.88 -13.02 -26.73
C GLU A 327 -33.92 -12.33 -25.75
N VAL A 328 -34.41 -11.89 -24.59
CA VAL A 328 -33.55 -11.37 -23.50
C VAL A 328 -32.60 -12.47 -23.02
N MET A 329 -33.08 -13.69 -22.82
CA MET A 329 -32.25 -14.82 -22.42
C MET A 329 -31.29 -15.26 -23.53
N GLU A 330 -31.67 -15.15 -24.80
CA GLU A 330 -30.75 -15.36 -25.93
C GLU A 330 -29.64 -14.32 -25.97
N ARG A 331 -29.93 -13.05 -25.65
CA ARG A 331 -28.89 -12.03 -25.47
C ARG A 331 -27.93 -12.41 -24.36
N VAL A 332 -28.40 -12.93 -23.23
CA VAL A 332 -27.54 -13.41 -22.14
C VAL A 332 -26.60 -14.51 -22.65
N GLN A 333 -27.12 -15.50 -23.37
CA GLN A 333 -26.31 -16.57 -23.97
C GLN A 333 -25.29 -16.05 -24.98
N ARG A 334 -25.67 -15.05 -25.80
CA ARG A 334 -24.76 -14.38 -26.74
C ARG A 334 -23.61 -13.66 -26.03
N VAL A 335 -23.90 -12.97 -24.92
CA VAL A 335 -22.87 -12.29 -24.11
C VAL A 335 -21.90 -13.30 -23.51
N ILE A 336 -22.39 -14.45 -22.98
CA ILE A 336 -21.51 -15.54 -22.54
C ILE A 336 -20.61 -15.98 -23.70
N GLY A 337 -21.18 -16.24 -24.89
CA GLY A 337 -20.42 -16.66 -26.07
C GLY A 337 -19.39 -15.62 -26.56
N GLN A 338 -19.60 -14.33 -26.31
CA GLN A 338 -18.64 -13.27 -26.63
C GLN A 338 -17.47 -13.20 -25.64
N VAL A 339 -17.71 -13.54 -24.37
CA VAL A 339 -16.67 -13.52 -23.32
C VAL A 339 -15.89 -14.84 -23.30
N ALA A 340 -16.55 -15.97 -23.57
CA ALA A 340 -16.00 -17.32 -23.48
C ALA A 340 -14.67 -17.56 -24.24
N PRO A 341 -14.40 -16.97 -25.41
CA PRO A 341 -13.10 -17.14 -26.09
C PRO A 341 -11.91 -16.70 -25.23
N ARG A 342 -12.11 -15.79 -24.27
CA ARG A 342 -11.07 -15.35 -23.33
C ARG A 342 -10.68 -16.43 -22.33
N ASP A 343 -11.58 -17.37 -22.04
CA ASP A 343 -11.36 -18.45 -21.08
C ASP A 343 -11.24 -19.80 -21.80
N SER A 344 -11.11 -19.79 -23.13
CA SER A 344 -11.08 -21.00 -23.97
C SER A 344 -9.84 -21.86 -23.75
N ARG A 345 -10.00 -23.16 -24.00
CA ARG A 345 -8.91 -24.14 -23.94
C ARG A 345 -7.77 -23.76 -24.90
N GLU A 346 -8.13 -23.36 -26.11
CA GLU A 346 -7.21 -23.03 -27.20
C GLU A 346 -6.30 -21.87 -26.81
N ARG A 347 -6.85 -20.84 -26.16
CA ARG A 347 -6.06 -19.69 -25.68
C ARG A 347 -5.04 -20.11 -24.63
N TYR A 348 -5.43 -20.96 -23.69
CA TYR A 348 -4.54 -21.43 -22.63
C TYR A 348 -3.46 -22.39 -23.16
N GLN A 349 -3.81 -23.25 -24.11
CA GLN A 349 -2.84 -24.09 -24.81
C GLN A 349 -1.83 -23.25 -25.60
N ALA A 350 -2.27 -22.18 -26.26
CA ALA A 350 -1.36 -21.25 -26.95
C ALA A 350 -0.40 -20.51 -26.01
N MET A 351 -0.72 -20.43 -24.70
CA MET A 351 0.16 -19.89 -23.66
C MET A 351 1.11 -20.95 -23.07
N GLY A 352 1.04 -22.20 -23.51
CA GLY A 352 1.87 -23.31 -23.00
C GLY A 352 1.28 -24.04 -21.78
N VAL A 353 -0.02 -23.91 -21.53
CA VAL A 353 -0.73 -24.68 -20.48
C VAL A 353 -1.30 -25.97 -21.06
N ASP A 354 -0.99 -27.10 -20.43
CA ASP A 354 -1.60 -28.38 -20.79
C ASP A 354 -3.01 -28.47 -20.19
N CYS A 355 -4.02 -28.14 -20.98
CA CYS A 355 -5.42 -28.26 -20.57
C CYS A 355 -5.90 -29.71 -20.69
N LEU A 356 -6.18 -30.34 -19.54
CA LEU A 356 -6.63 -31.72 -19.40
C LEU A 356 -8.11 -31.73 -19.01
N GLN A 357 -8.94 -32.40 -19.81
CA GLN A 357 -10.36 -32.56 -19.49
C GLN A 357 -10.56 -33.87 -18.73
N GLY A 358 -11.18 -33.81 -17.55
CA GLY A 358 -11.46 -34.99 -16.74
C GLY A 358 -11.66 -34.70 -15.26
N THR A 359 -12.03 -35.72 -14.48
CA THR A 359 -12.21 -35.58 -13.03
C THR A 359 -10.90 -35.87 -12.29
N ALA A 360 -10.39 -34.88 -11.58
CA ALA A 360 -9.17 -35.01 -10.79
C ALA A 360 -9.44 -35.62 -9.40
N ARG A 361 -8.63 -36.60 -9.01
CA ARG A 361 -8.52 -37.11 -7.63
C ARG A 361 -7.07 -37.07 -7.18
N ILE A 362 -6.80 -36.42 -6.05
CA ILE A 362 -5.47 -36.36 -5.44
C ILE A 362 -5.19 -37.72 -4.79
N ALA A 363 -4.24 -38.46 -5.34
CA ALA A 363 -3.88 -39.79 -4.85
C ALA A 363 -2.90 -39.71 -3.66
N ASP A 364 -1.94 -38.79 -3.72
CA ASP A 364 -1.01 -38.50 -2.64
C ASP A 364 -0.46 -37.06 -2.75
N ALA A 365 0.54 -36.71 -1.94
CA ALA A 365 1.13 -35.35 -1.94
C ALA A 365 1.76 -34.92 -3.28
N TYR A 366 2.04 -35.83 -4.21
CA TYR A 366 2.73 -35.56 -5.48
C TYR A 366 2.01 -36.11 -6.72
N ARG A 367 0.97 -36.93 -6.55
CA ARG A 367 0.28 -37.63 -7.63
C ARG A 367 -1.19 -37.26 -7.70
N ILE A 368 -1.67 -37.05 -8.93
CA ILE A 368 -3.06 -36.78 -9.25
C ILE A 368 -3.50 -37.82 -10.28
N ASP A 369 -4.66 -38.42 -10.05
CA ASP A 369 -5.36 -39.28 -11.00
C ASP A 369 -6.41 -38.45 -11.75
N ILE A 370 -6.45 -38.55 -13.08
CA ILE A 370 -7.42 -37.89 -13.94
C ILE A 370 -8.07 -38.97 -14.79
N ASP A 371 -9.27 -39.40 -14.41
CA ASP A 371 -10.02 -40.49 -15.05
C ASP A 371 -9.17 -41.76 -15.29
N GLY A 372 -8.35 -42.16 -14.30
CA GLY A 372 -7.46 -43.32 -14.36
C GLY A 372 -6.06 -43.05 -14.94
N ARG A 373 -5.80 -41.84 -15.46
CA ARG A 373 -4.45 -41.41 -15.86
C ARG A 373 -3.75 -40.73 -14.70
N GLN A 374 -2.66 -41.34 -14.21
CA GLN A 374 -1.83 -40.70 -13.19
C GLN A 374 -0.82 -39.72 -13.79
N ILE A 375 -0.69 -38.56 -13.14
CA ILE A 375 0.35 -37.55 -13.40
C ILE A 375 1.03 -37.14 -12.11
N THR A 376 2.27 -36.67 -12.21
CA THR A 376 3.07 -36.19 -11.09
C THR A 376 3.28 -34.68 -11.13
N THR A 377 3.29 -34.03 -9.97
CA THR A 377 3.52 -32.58 -9.88
C THR A 377 4.30 -32.18 -8.63
N ARG A 378 5.09 -31.13 -8.77
CA ARG A 378 5.82 -30.53 -7.65
C ARG A 378 4.86 -29.80 -6.70
N SER A 379 3.82 -29.16 -7.22
CA SER A 379 2.82 -28.42 -6.44
C SER A 379 1.43 -28.53 -7.05
N MET A 380 0.41 -28.38 -6.20
CA MET A 380 -1.00 -28.45 -6.57
C MET A 380 -1.71 -27.17 -6.15
N LEU A 381 -2.59 -26.65 -6.99
CA LEU A 381 -3.51 -25.58 -6.63
C LEU A 381 -4.95 -26.02 -6.83
N ILE A 382 -5.72 -26.03 -5.75
CA ILE A 382 -7.12 -26.43 -5.74
C ILE A 382 -7.98 -25.17 -5.93
N ALA A 383 -8.69 -25.10 -7.05
CA ALA A 383 -9.54 -23.97 -7.46
C ALA A 383 -10.91 -24.47 -7.93
N THR A 384 -11.46 -25.49 -7.25
CA THR A 384 -12.67 -26.22 -7.65
C THR A 384 -13.99 -25.48 -7.40
N GLY A 385 -13.93 -24.26 -6.86
CA GLY A 385 -15.11 -23.40 -6.68
C GLY A 385 -16.08 -23.91 -5.60
N ALA A 386 -17.36 -23.60 -5.80
CA ALA A 386 -18.47 -23.96 -4.93
C ALA A 386 -19.73 -24.25 -5.77
N HIS A 387 -20.75 -24.85 -5.18
CA HIS A 387 -22.06 -25.07 -5.82
C HIS A 387 -23.21 -24.48 -4.97
N PRO A 388 -24.40 -24.21 -5.53
CA PRO A 388 -25.54 -23.69 -4.78
C PRO A 388 -25.92 -24.60 -3.60
N THR A 389 -26.12 -24.01 -2.43
CA THR A 389 -26.58 -24.76 -1.24
C THR A 389 -28.08 -25.04 -1.34
N LEU A 390 -28.44 -26.33 -1.33
CA LEU A 390 -29.84 -26.77 -1.22
C LEU A 390 -30.21 -27.01 0.25
N PRO A 391 -31.44 -26.65 0.68
CA PRO A 391 -31.90 -26.93 2.04
C PRO A 391 -32.22 -28.42 2.22
N HIS A 392 -31.87 -28.97 3.37
CA HIS A 392 -32.19 -30.35 3.75
C HIS A 392 -33.60 -30.42 4.34
N VAL A 393 -34.62 -30.23 3.50
CA VAL A 393 -36.03 -30.26 3.90
C VAL A 393 -36.85 -31.16 2.99
N PRO A 394 -37.93 -31.81 3.48
CA PRO A 394 -38.74 -32.71 2.67
C PRO A 394 -39.34 -32.04 1.43
N GLY A 395 -39.41 -32.78 0.31
CA GLY A 395 -40.04 -32.35 -0.93
C GLY A 395 -39.18 -31.47 -1.86
N ILE A 396 -37.94 -31.15 -1.48
CA ILE A 396 -37.02 -30.33 -2.31
C ILE A 396 -36.72 -30.98 -3.67
N GLU A 397 -36.54 -32.30 -3.70
CA GLU A 397 -36.27 -33.06 -4.93
C GLU A 397 -37.51 -33.08 -5.83
N ASP A 398 -38.70 -33.24 -5.24
CA ASP A 398 -39.97 -33.31 -5.96
C ASP A 398 -40.24 -32.01 -6.74
N VAL A 399 -39.97 -30.85 -6.14
CA VAL A 399 -40.23 -29.55 -6.79
C VAL A 399 -39.18 -29.16 -7.82
N ALA A 400 -38.01 -29.80 -7.83
CA ALA A 400 -36.88 -29.52 -8.72
C ALA A 400 -36.66 -28.00 -8.90
N PRO A 401 -36.18 -27.30 -7.86
CA PRO A 401 -36.13 -25.85 -7.88
C PRO A 401 -35.05 -25.34 -8.83
N LEU A 402 -35.21 -24.09 -9.24
CA LEU A 402 -34.16 -23.34 -9.89
C LEU A 402 -33.06 -22.99 -8.88
N THR A 403 -31.84 -22.91 -9.37
CA THR A 403 -30.67 -22.41 -8.64
C THR A 403 -29.96 -21.38 -9.50
N SER A 404 -28.90 -20.78 -8.95
CA SER A 404 -27.99 -19.96 -9.76
C SER A 404 -27.33 -20.72 -10.91
N ASP A 405 -27.36 -22.06 -10.93
CA ASP A 405 -26.80 -22.83 -12.05
C ASP A 405 -27.84 -23.13 -13.14
N THR A 406 -29.11 -23.33 -12.79
CA THR A 406 -30.12 -23.87 -13.71
C THR A 406 -31.05 -22.82 -14.34
N LEU A 407 -31.19 -21.65 -13.72
CA LEU A 407 -32.12 -20.59 -14.15
C LEU A 407 -31.85 -20.05 -15.56
N TRP A 408 -30.61 -20.13 -16.05
CA TRP A 408 -30.21 -19.57 -17.36
C TRP A 408 -30.81 -20.27 -18.57
N SER A 409 -31.44 -21.42 -18.35
CA SER A 409 -32.15 -22.21 -19.36
C SER A 409 -33.59 -21.74 -19.60
N LEU A 410 -34.14 -20.88 -18.73
CA LEU A 410 -35.51 -20.38 -18.87
C LEU A 410 -35.72 -19.67 -20.22
N ARG A 411 -36.90 -19.90 -20.81
CA ARG A 411 -37.37 -19.24 -22.04
C ARG A 411 -38.73 -18.56 -21.88
N LYS A 412 -39.48 -18.93 -20.85
CA LYS A 412 -40.75 -18.30 -20.47
C LYS A 412 -40.56 -17.62 -19.13
N LEU A 413 -41.08 -16.40 -19.01
CA LEU A 413 -41.11 -15.67 -17.75
C LEU A 413 -42.11 -16.36 -16.80
N PRO A 414 -41.71 -16.82 -15.60
CA PRO A 414 -42.65 -17.32 -14.61
C PRO A 414 -43.57 -16.18 -14.16
N ARG A 415 -44.88 -16.41 -14.07
CA ARG A 415 -45.81 -15.37 -13.59
C ARG A 415 -45.62 -15.13 -12.10
N ARG A 416 -45.34 -16.18 -11.33
CA ARG A 416 -45.02 -16.13 -9.90
C ARG A 416 -43.70 -16.82 -9.61
N LEU A 417 -42.76 -16.09 -9.02
CA LEU A 417 -41.46 -16.60 -8.62
C LEU A 417 -41.29 -16.50 -7.11
N VAL A 418 -41.02 -17.62 -6.46
CA VAL A 418 -40.66 -17.65 -5.04
C VAL A 418 -39.13 -17.76 -4.93
N VAL A 419 -38.51 -16.84 -4.22
CA VAL A 419 -37.05 -16.82 -3.98
C VAL A 419 -36.81 -17.17 -2.52
N VAL A 420 -36.07 -18.25 -2.27
CA VAL A 420 -35.69 -18.69 -0.92
C VAL A 420 -34.26 -18.26 -0.66
N GLY A 421 -34.09 -17.21 0.15
CA GLY A 421 -32.82 -16.57 0.47
C GLY A 421 -32.76 -15.13 -0.03
N GLY A 422 -32.65 -14.19 0.90
CA GLY A 422 -32.49 -12.75 0.70
C GLY A 422 -31.03 -12.27 0.70
N GLY A 423 -30.10 -13.14 0.27
CA GLY A 423 -28.71 -12.75 0.01
C GLY A 423 -28.53 -12.01 -1.32
N PRO A 424 -27.28 -11.68 -1.72
CA PRO A 424 -27.02 -10.91 -2.94
C PRO A 424 -27.64 -11.50 -4.21
N ILE A 425 -27.43 -12.80 -4.45
CA ILE A 425 -27.99 -13.51 -5.63
C ILE A 425 -29.52 -13.46 -5.62
N GLY A 426 -30.14 -13.70 -4.46
CA GLY A 426 -31.58 -13.68 -4.31
C GLY A 426 -32.18 -12.31 -4.60
N CYS A 427 -31.57 -11.24 -4.07
CA CYS A 427 -32.02 -9.87 -4.28
C CYS A 427 -31.84 -9.42 -5.74
N GLU A 428 -30.67 -9.67 -6.35
CA GLU A 428 -30.38 -9.33 -7.75
C GLU A 428 -31.41 -9.98 -8.69
N LEU A 429 -31.64 -11.28 -8.54
CA LEU A 429 -32.56 -12.02 -9.41
C LEU A 429 -34.03 -11.69 -9.11
N ALA A 430 -34.41 -11.51 -7.84
CA ALA A 430 -35.76 -11.10 -7.48
C ALA A 430 -36.13 -9.76 -8.14
N GLN A 431 -35.24 -8.77 -8.06
CA GLN A 431 -35.45 -7.47 -8.68
C GLN A 431 -35.56 -7.56 -10.20
N CYS A 432 -34.69 -8.36 -10.85
CA CYS A 432 -34.76 -8.58 -12.29
C CYS A 432 -36.11 -9.14 -12.74
N PHE A 433 -36.56 -10.24 -12.12
CA PHE A 433 -37.80 -10.90 -12.51
C PHE A 433 -39.03 -10.02 -12.23
N ALA A 434 -39.03 -9.27 -11.12
CA ALA A 434 -40.08 -8.30 -10.84
C ALA A 434 -40.15 -7.20 -11.92
N ARG A 435 -39.01 -6.68 -12.37
CA ARG A 435 -38.92 -5.67 -13.43
C ARG A 435 -39.44 -6.18 -14.76
N PHE A 436 -39.17 -7.45 -15.11
CA PHE A 436 -39.77 -8.13 -16.27
C PHE A 436 -41.26 -8.46 -16.10
N GLY A 437 -41.84 -8.32 -14.90
CA GLY A 437 -43.28 -8.45 -14.67
C GLY A 437 -43.71 -9.71 -13.90
N SER A 438 -42.78 -10.50 -13.35
CA SER A 438 -43.13 -11.59 -12.43
C SER A 438 -43.62 -11.03 -11.09
N GLN A 439 -44.59 -11.71 -10.46
CA GLN A 439 -44.90 -11.52 -9.05
C GLN A 439 -43.87 -12.26 -8.21
N VAL A 440 -43.02 -11.53 -7.50
CA VAL A 440 -41.90 -12.11 -6.76
C VAL A 440 -42.15 -12.07 -5.25
N THR A 441 -41.89 -13.20 -4.58
CA THR A 441 -41.87 -13.29 -3.11
C THR A 441 -40.50 -13.77 -2.65
N ILE A 442 -39.80 -12.99 -1.82
CA ILE A 442 -38.55 -13.39 -1.18
C ILE A 442 -38.86 -13.91 0.23
N ILE A 443 -38.39 -15.11 0.54
CA ILE A 443 -38.45 -15.73 1.87
C ILE A 443 -37.04 -15.70 2.46
N GLN A 444 -36.89 -15.10 3.63
CA GLN A 444 -35.61 -14.94 4.32
C GLN A 444 -35.77 -15.26 5.81
N SER A 445 -34.87 -16.09 6.34
CA SER A 445 -34.91 -16.47 7.76
C SER A 445 -34.42 -15.35 8.70
N PRO A 446 -33.33 -14.63 8.40
CA PRO A 446 -33.02 -13.39 9.10
C PRO A 446 -34.11 -12.32 9.01
N GLY A 447 -34.10 -11.38 9.95
CA GLY A 447 -35.06 -10.28 10.00
C GLY A 447 -34.80 -9.13 9.02
N HIS A 448 -33.72 -9.18 8.24
CA HIS A 448 -33.41 -8.19 7.20
C HIS A 448 -32.72 -8.87 5.98
N LEU A 449 -32.78 -8.21 4.82
CA LEU A 449 -32.07 -8.64 3.61
C LEU A 449 -30.57 -8.39 3.75
N LEU A 450 -29.76 -9.08 2.94
CA LEU A 450 -28.30 -8.94 2.95
C LEU A 450 -27.74 -9.06 4.38
N ASP A 451 -27.94 -10.22 5.01
CA ASP A 451 -27.62 -10.51 6.42
C ASP A 451 -26.18 -10.21 6.87
N LYS A 452 -25.25 -10.05 5.92
CA LYS A 452 -23.88 -9.61 6.19
C LYS A 452 -23.75 -8.11 6.37
N GLU A 453 -24.67 -7.30 5.84
CA GLU A 453 -24.71 -5.84 5.95
C GLU A 453 -25.36 -5.39 7.26
N ASP A 454 -25.09 -4.13 7.66
CA ASP A 454 -25.80 -3.56 8.80
C ASP A 454 -27.27 -3.30 8.41
N GLY A 455 -28.21 -3.50 9.34
CA GLY A 455 -29.64 -3.36 9.05
C GLY A 455 -30.04 -1.96 8.55
N ASP A 456 -29.31 -0.91 8.94
CA ASP A 456 -29.52 0.46 8.44
C ASP A 456 -29.05 0.68 6.99
N ILE A 457 -28.24 -0.22 6.45
CA ILE A 457 -27.85 -0.28 5.03
C ILE A 457 -28.88 -1.13 4.27
N SER A 458 -29.27 -2.30 4.81
CA SER A 458 -30.24 -3.20 4.17
C SER A 458 -31.62 -2.57 3.97
N VAL A 459 -32.04 -1.67 4.87
CA VAL A 459 -33.36 -1.03 4.80
C VAL A 459 -33.58 -0.24 3.49
N TYR A 460 -32.53 0.33 2.90
CA TYR A 460 -32.64 1.06 1.63
C TYR A 460 -33.06 0.11 0.50
N LEU A 461 -32.45 -1.07 0.45
CA LEU A 461 -32.82 -2.07 -0.55
C LEU A 461 -34.22 -2.64 -0.27
N GLU A 462 -34.55 -2.93 0.99
CA GLU A 462 -35.88 -3.45 1.37
C GLU A 462 -37.01 -2.51 0.92
N GLN A 463 -36.87 -1.21 1.23
CA GLN A 463 -37.84 -0.20 0.81
C GLN A 463 -37.95 -0.13 -0.71
N ARG A 464 -36.82 -0.21 -1.42
CA ARG A 464 -36.82 -0.19 -2.89
C ARG A 464 -37.52 -1.41 -3.48
N LEU A 465 -37.22 -2.61 -2.99
CA LEU A 465 -37.85 -3.85 -3.48
C LEU A 465 -39.36 -3.87 -3.19
N ILE A 466 -39.78 -3.40 -2.01
CA ILE A 466 -41.21 -3.27 -1.67
C ILE A 466 -41.90 -2.26 -2.61
N ALA A 467 -41.27 -1.12 -2.88
CA ALA A 467 -41.80 -0.11 -3.80
C ALA A 467 -41.92 -0.65 -5.24
N GLU A 468 -41.09 -1.60 -5.63
CA GLU A 468 -41.16 -2.32 -6.91
C GLU A 468 -42.15 -3.49 -6.91
N GLY A 469 -42.90 -3.69 -5.81
CA GLY A 469 -43.97 -4.69 -5.69
C GLY A 469 -43.50 -6.09 -5.28
N ILE A 470 -42.24 -6.23 -4.82
CA ILE A 470 -41.71 -7.50 -4.34
C ILE A 470 -42.20 -7.74 -2.91
N ARG A 471 -42.78 -8.92 -2.67
CA ARG A 471 -43.21 -9.32 -1.33
C ARG A 471 -42.04 -9.86 -0.54
N LEU A 472 -41.78 -9.28 0.64
CA LEU A 472 -40.75 -9.76 1.56
C LEU A 472 -41.40 -10.56 2.70
N VAL A 473 -40.91 -11.77 2.92
CA VAL A 473 -41.35 -12.72 3.95
C VAL A 473 -40.14 -13.00 4.84
N MET A 474 -39.99 -12.18 5.87
CA MET A 474 -38.80 -12.12 6.74
C MET A 474 -39.03 -12.87 8.05
N GLY A 475 -37.96 -13.35 8.69
CA GLY A 475 -38.08 -14.06 9.97
C GLY A 475 -38.65 -15.48 9.86
N GLU A 476 -38.76 -16.02 8.65
CA GLU A 476 -39.39 -17.32 8.39
C GLU A 476 -38.44 -18.33 7.78
N GLN A 477 -38.58 -19.60 8.19
CA GLN A 477 -37.80 -20.70 7.63
C GLN A 477 -38.67 -21.60 6.76
N VAL A 478 -38.18 -21.97 5.58
CA VAL A 478 -38.84 -23.01 4.78
C VAL A 478 -38.61 -24.36 5.47
N VAL A 479 -39.69 -25.07 5.78
CA VAL A 479 -39.67 -26.36 6.48
C VAL A 479 -40.02 -27.53 5.57
N ARG A 480 -40.70 -27.28 4.44
CA ARG A 480 -41.13 -28.31 3.49
C ARG A 480 -41.45 -27.69 2.13
N PHE A 481 -41.25 -28.46 1.07
CA PHE A 481 -41.75 -28.15 -0.27
C PHE A 481 -42.83 -29.14 -0.70
N GLU A 482 -43.76 -28.68 -1.54
CA GLU A 482 -44.83 -29.49 -2.10
C GLU A 482 -45.12 -29.09 -3.55
N ARG A 483 -45.86 -29.93 -4.28
CA ARG A 483 -46.52 -29.57 -5.54
C ARG A 483 -48.02 -29.43 -5.31
N ASP A 484 -48.66 -28.53 -6.05
CA ASP A 484 -50.10 -28.25 -5.94
C ASP A 484 -50.79 -28.07 -7.30
N GLY A 485 -52.11 -28.29 -7.30
CA GLY A 485 -53.00 -28.23 -8.46
C GLY A 485 -53.35 -29.60 -9.05
N LEU A 486 -54.46 -29.68 -9.81
CA LEU A 486 -54.94 -30.90 -10.48
C LEU A 486 -53.87 -31.56 -11.37
N ASP A 487 -52.90 -30.78 -11.86
CA ASP A 487 -51.82 -31.21 -12.75
C ASP A 487 -50.43 -31.27 -12.06
N ASN A 488 -50.31 -31.00 -10.74
CA ASN A 488 -49.04 -30.90 -9.99
C ASN A 488 -48.01 -29.90 -10.56
N VAL A 489 -48.48 -28.85 -11.24
CA VAL A 489 -47.62 -27.87 -11.93
C VAL A 489 -47.12 -26.77 -10.98
N ASN A 490 -47.90 -26.36 -9.97
CA ASN A 490 -47.47 -25.29 -9.06
C ASN A 490 -46.51 -25.84 -8.01
N LYS A 491 -45.46 -25.09 -7.70
CA LYS A 491 -44.50 -25.39 -6.64
C LYS A 491 -44.86 -24.59 -5.40
N VAL A 492 -44.75 -25.20 -4.23
CA VAL A 492 -45.16 -24.60 -2.96
C VAL A 492 -44.03 -24.69 -1.94
N ALA A 493 -43.72 -23.56 -1.30
CA ALA A 493 -42.87 -23.51 -0.12
C ALA A 493 -43.74 -23.35 1.13
N ILE A 494 -43.59 -24.26 2.09
CA ILE A 494 -44.19 -24.16 3.42
C ILE A 494 -43.16 -23.51 4.33
N THR A 495 -43.52 -22.37 4.89
CA THR A 495 -42.69 -21.60 5.82
C THR A 495 -43.21 -21.72 7.25
N GLN A 496 -42.31 -21.61 8.21
CA GLN A 496 -42.59 -21.55 9.64
C GLN A 496 -42.08 -20.21 10.18
N GLY A 497 -42.98 -19.42 10.74
CA GLY A 497 -42.69 -18.21 11.50
C GLY A 497 -43.23 -18.29 12.92
N GLU A 498 -43.19 -17.16 13.64
CA GLU A 498 -43.78 -17.04 14.99
C GLU A 498 -45.30 -17.25 14.98
N ASP A 499 -46.00 -16.80 13.94
CA ASP A 499 -47.46 -16.91 13.80
C ASP A 499 -47.94 -18.29 13.29
N GLY A 500 -47.04 -19.27 13.18
CA GLY A 500 -47.32 -20.60 12.64
C GLY A 500 -46.85 -20.81 11.21
N GLN A 501 -47.44 -21.81 10.53
CA GLN A 501 -47.06 -22.18 9.17
C GLN A 501 -47.80 -21.38 8.11
N ARG A 502 -47.09 -20.98 7.05
CA ARG A 502 -47.66 -20.32 5.87
C ARG A 502 -47.32 -21.11 4.61
N ARG A 503 -48.20 -21.02 3.63
CA ARG A 503 -48.09 -21.71 2.34
C ARG A 503 -47.91 -20.67 1.24
N ILE A 504 -46.79 -20.74 0.51
CA ILE A 504 -46.43 -19.77 -0.52
C ILE A 504 -46.28 -20.52 -1.85
N SER A 505 -47.22 -20.31 -2.77
CA SER A 505 -47.26 -20.97 -4.07
C SER A 505 -46.65 -20.10 -5.17
N GLY A 506 -45.87 -20.71 -6.06
CA GLY A 506 -45.30 -20.09 -7.25
C GLY A 506 -45.25 -21.05 -8.44
N ASP A 507 -44.99 -20.50 -9.62
CA ASP A 507 -44.77 -21.32 -10.82
C ASP A 507 -43.34 -21.89 -10.78
N GLU A 508 -42.40 -21.10 -10.30
CA GLU A 508 -41.01 -21.49 -10.07
C GLU A 508 -40.55 -21.12 -8.66
N ILE A 509 -39.60 -21.92 -8.12
CA ILE A 509 -38.90 -21.65 -6.86
C ILE A 509 -37.41 -21.52 -7.17
N LEU A 510 -36.79 -20.42 -6.77
CA LEU A 510 -35.35 -20.19 -6.84
C LEU A 510 -34.73 -20.34 -5.44
N ILE A 511 -33.77 -21.25 -5.30
CA ILE A 511 -32.97 -21.39 -4.08
C ILE A 511 -31.71 -20.52 -4.17
N ALA A 512 -31.56 -19.59 -3.25
CA ALA A 512 -30.45 -18.63 -3.14
C ALA A 512 -29.90 -18.56 -1.70
N LEU A 513 -29.71 -19.71 -1.05
CA LEU A 513 -29.30 -19.84 0.37
C LEU A 513 -27.78 -19.74 0.61
N GLY A 514 -26.99 -19.45 -0.43
CA GLY A 514 -25.53 -19.43 -0.37
C GLY A 514 -24.89 -20.51 -1.25
N ARG A 515 -23.59 -20.73 -1.06
CA ARG A 515 -22.81 -21.70 -1.85
C ARG A 515 -21.94 -22.58 -0.94
N THR A 516 -21.90 -23.87 -1.25
CA THR A 516 -21.12 -24.90 -0.57
C THR A 516 -19.81 -25.16 -1.32
N PRO A 517 -18.64 -25.06 -0.66
CA PRO A 517 -17.33 -25.36 -1.26
C PRO A 517 -17.23 -26.75 -1.90
N ASN A 518 -16.60 -26.85 -3.07
CA ASN A 518 -16.36 -28.12 -3.78
C ASN A 518 -15.08 -28.81 -3.28
N ALA A 519 -15.04 -29.20 -2.01
CA ALA A 519 -13.86 -29.82 -1.38
C ALA A 519 -13.93 -31.37 -1.29
N HIS A 520 -15.12 -31.97 -1.37
CA HIS A 520 -15.31 -33.41 -1.22
C HIS A 520 -15.08 -34.18 -2.53
N GLY A 521 -14.74 -35.46 -2.41
CA GLY A 521 -14.52 -36.35 -3.57
C GLY A 521 -13.20 -36.13 -4.32
N LEU A 522 -12.36 -35.19 -3.87
CA LEU A 522 -11.06 -34.86 -4.47
C LEU A 522 -9.88 -35.67 -3.90
N GLY A 523 -10.10 -36.56 -2.94
CA GLY A 523 -9.03 -37.27 -2.21
C GLY A 523 -8.42 -36.48 -1.03
N LEU A 524 -8.97 -35.30 -0.71
CA LEU A 524 -8.45 -34.41 0.32
C LEU A 524 -8.66 -34.95 1.74
N ASP A 525 -9.83 -35.54 1.99
CA ASP A 525 -10.18 -36.13 3.29
C ASP A 525 -9.28 -37.34 3.59
N GLU A 526 -9.07 -38.22 2.61
CA GLU A 526 -8.18 -39.38 2.72
C GLU A 526 -6.70 -38.99 2.90
N LEU A 527 -6.29 -37.88 2.25
CA LEU A 527 -4.94 -37.34 2.41
C LEU A 527 -4.73 -36.71 3.80
N GLY A 528 -5.82 -36.29 4.47
CA GLY A 528 -5.81 -35.62 5.76
C GLY A 528 -5.62 -34.10 5.65
N VAL A 529 -6.15 -33.48 4.60
CA VAL A 529 -6.18 -32.01 4.47
C VAL A 529 -7.19 -31.43 5.46
N HIS A 530 -6.79 -30.37 6.16
CA HIS A 530 -7.68 -29.75 7.15
C HIS A 530 -8.78 -28.94 6.47
N MET A 531 -10.01 -29.09 6.97
CA MET A 531 -11.19 -28.34 6.54
C MET A 531 -11.68 -27.44 7.67
N THR A 532 -12.26 -26.31 7.29
CA THR A 532 -13.00 -25.42 8.19
C THR A 532 -14.34 -26.06 8.59
N PRO A 533 -15.00 -25.60 9.68
CA PRO A 533 -16.32 -26.12 10.07
C PRO A 533 -17.42 -25.97 9.01
N LYS A 534 -17.23 -25.10 8.01
CA LYS A 534 -18.16 -24.88 6.89
C LYS A 534 -17.84 -25.75 5.67
N GLY A 535 -16.87 -26.67 5.76
CA GLY A 535 -16.47 -27.55 4.66
C GLY A 535 -15.51 -26.93 3.63
N ALA A 536 -15.03 -25.70 3.85
CA ALA A 536 -13.98 -25.10 3.01
C ALA A 536 -12.59 -25.61 3.41
N ILE A 537 -11.63 -25.63 2.48
CA ILE A 537 -10.23 -25.98 2.74
C ILE A 537 -9.59 -24.93 3.67
N ASP A 538 -8.98 -25.37 4.76
CA ASP A 538 -8.26 -24.49 5.69
C ASP A 538 -6.89 -24.09 5.10
N ALA A 539 -6.88 -22.96 4.38
CA ALA A 539 -5.70 -22.39 3.75
C ALA A 539 -5.18 -21.19 4.55
N ASP A 540 -3.85 -21.13 4.74
CA ASP A 540 -3.21 -20.04 5.47
C ASP A 540 -3.11 -18.74 4.64
N GLN A 541 -2.48 -17.69 5.20
CA GLN A 541 -2.26 -16.43 4.47
C GLN A 541 -1.39 -16.55 3.21
N LEU A 542 -0.65 -17.65 3.04
CA LEU A 542 0.10 -17.95 1.81
C LEU A 542 -0.70 -18.83 0.84
N GLN A 543 -1.96 -19.09 1.17
CA GLN A 543 -2.88 -19.97 0.47
C GLN A 543 -2.46 -21.45 0.51
N ARG A 544 -1.66 -21.84 1.52
CA ARG A 544 -1.18 -23.22 1.71
C ARG A 544 -2.11 -23.99 2.64
N THR A 545 -2.33 -25.26 2.35
CA THR A 545 -2.96 -26.19 3.31
C THR A 545 -1.94 -26.62 4.37
N ASN A 546 -2.30 -27.62 5.19
CA ASN A 546 -1.34 -28.31 6.05
C ASN A 546 -0.23 -29.05 5.25
N PHE A 547 -0.38 -29.21 3.93
CA PHE A 547 0.67 -29.67 3.03
C PHE A 547 1.36 -28.48 2.34
N PRO A 548 2.69 -28.33 2.47
CA PRO A 548 3.39 -27.12 2.00
C PRO A 548 3.42 -26.97 0.47
N ASN A 549 3.10 -28.02 -0.27
CA ASN A 549 3.05 -28.04 -1.73
C ASN A 549 1.62 -28.11 -2.28
N ILE A 550 0.58 -28.08 -1.43
CA ILE A 550 -0.81 -28.03 -1.83
C ILE A 550 -1.39 -26.68 -1.40
N TYR A 551 -1.95 -25.98 -2.38
CA TYR A 551 -2.51 -24.65 -2.24
C TYR A 551 -4.00 -24.68 -2.56
N ALA A 552 -4.75 -23.70 -2.07
CA ALA A 552 -6.17 -23.56 -2.39
C ALA A 552 -6.59 -22.09 -2.51
N CYS A 553 -7.38 -21.76 -3.52
CA CYS A 553 -7.87 -20.39 -3.76
C CYS A 553 -9.31 -20.35 -4.25
N GLY A 554 -9.97 -19.21 -4.05
CA GLY A 554 -11.35 -18.98 -4.47
C GLY A 554 -12.35 -19.63 -3.53
N ASP A 555 -13.54 -19.92 -4.04
CA ASP A 555 -14.69 -20.32 -3.23
C ASP A 555 -14.49 -21.62 -2.42
N VAL A 556 -13.50 -22.44 -2.80
CA VAL A 556 -13.17 -23.68 -2.10
C VAL A 556 -12.44 -23.44 -0.77
N SER A 557 -11.75 -22.31 -0.60
CA SER A 557 -10.97 -21.99 0.61
C SER A 557 -11.35 -20.64 1.26
N SER A 558 -12.00 -19.74 0.52
CA SER A 558 -12.32 -18.39 0.97
C SER A 558 -13.68 -18.31 1.66
N ALA A 559 -13.74 -17.58 2.78
CA ALA A 559 -15.02 -17.14 3.37
C ALA A 559 -15.72 -16.06 2.51
N PHE A 560 -14.98 -15.41 1.61
CA PHE A 560 -15.46 -14.41 0.65
C PHE A 560 -15.43 -15.03 -0.75
N GLN A 561 -16.58 -15.55 -1.18
CA GLN A 561 -16.78 -16.26 -2.43
C GLN A 561 -17.00 -15.27 -3.58
N PHE A 562 -15.93 -14.57 -3.97
CA PHE A 562 -15.96 -13.55 -5.02
C PHE A 562 -14.85 -13.76 -6.07
N THR A 563 -15.18 -13.49 -7.33
CA THR A 563 -14.29 -13.65 -8.48
C THR A 563 -12.94 -12.91 -8.34
N HIS A 564 -12.97 -11.64 -7.93
CA HIS A 564 -11.74 -10.84 -7.73
C HIS A 564 -10.92 -11.32 -6.53
N THR A 565 -11.57 -11.87 -5.51
CA THR A 565 -10.89 -12.50 -4.38
C THR A 565 -10.19 -13.79 -4.83
N ALA A 566 -10.87 -14.63 -5.61
CA ALA A 566 -10.29 -15.83 -6.20
C ALA A 566 -9.08 -15.49 -7.08
N GLY A 567 -9.15 -14.43 -7.88
CA GLY A 567 -8.04 -13.95 -8.72
C GLY A 567 -6.82 -13.50 -7.91
N ASP A 568 -6.99 -12.67 -6.87
CA ASP A 568 -5.87 -12.23 -6.02
C ASP A 568 -5.26 -13.41 -5.22
N GLN A 569 -6.09 -14.30 -4.68
CA GLN A 569 -5.63 -15.52 -4.00
C GLN A 569 -4.85 -16.44 -4.96
N ALA A 570 -5.37 -16.66 -6.17
CA ALA A 570 -4.72 -17.46 -7.20
C ALA A 570 -3.35 -16.91 -7.58
N TRP A 571 -3.26 -15.58 -7.77
CA TRP A 571 -1.98 -14.93 -8.06
C TRP A 571 -0.95 -15.20 -6.97
N ARG A 572 -1.33 -15.00 -5.70
CA ARG A 572 -0.44 -15.25 -4.55
C ARG A 572 -0.07 -16.72 -4.43
N ALA A 573 -1.04 -17.61 -4.59
CA ALA A 573 -0.86 -19.06 -4.48
C ALA A 573 0.08 -19.59 -5.56
N ALA A 574 -0.10 -19.18 -6.82
CA ALA A 574 0.76 -19.56 -7.94
C ALA A 574 2.21 -19.08 -7.75
N VAL A 575 2.42 -17.81 -7.38
CA VAL A 575 3.75 -17.28 -7.07
C VAL A 575 4.39 -18.06 -5.91
N ASN A 576 3.62 -18.35 -4.86
CA ASN A 576 4.09 -19.12 -3.71
C ASN A 576 4.43 -20.56 -4.09
N ALA A 577 3.66 -21.20 -4.98
CA ALA A 577 3.90 -22.57 -5.43
C ALA A 577 5.16 -22.68 -6.30
N ILE A 578 5.38 -21.70 -7.19
CA ILE A 578 6.52 -21.71 -8.13
C ILE A 578 7.82 -21.25 -7.45
N LEU A 579 7.77 -20.18 -6.64
CA LEU A 579 8.97 -19.59 -6.05
C LEU A 579 9.29 -20.09 -4.65
N SER A 580 8.54 -21.03 -4.07
CA SER A 580 8.91 -21.60 -2.76
C SER A 580 10.26 -22.31 -2.83
N PRO A 581 11.20 -22.08 -1.87
CA PRO A 581 11.06 -21.29 -0.64
C PRO A 581 11.60 -19.84 -0.71
N LEU A 582 11.92 -19.32 -1.90
CA LEU A 582 12.60 -18.04 -2.10
C LEU A 582 11.73 -16.81 -1.82
N SER A 583 10.45 -16.85 -2.19
CA SER A 583 9.54 -15.70 -2.06
C SER A 583 8.15 -16.13 -1.58
N HIS A 584 7.53 -15.27 -0.77
CA HIS A 584 6.20 -15.51 -0.19
C HIS A 584 5.33 -14.26 -0.25
N GLN A 585 4.19 -14.36 -0.92
CA GLN A 585 3.15 -13.35 -1.01
C GLN A 585 2.01 -13.68 -0.06
N LYS A 586 1.65 -12.73 0.81
CA LYS A 586 0.57 -12.89 1.79
C LYS A 586 -0.74 -12.30 1.27
N PHE A 587 -1.84 -13.01 1.48
CA PHE A 587 -3.19 -12.55 1.22
C PHE A 587 -3.67 -11.60 2.33
N ASP A 588 -4.28 -10.48 1.93
CA ASP A 588 -4.77 -9.45 2.85
C ASP A 588 -6.30 -9.33 2.78
N ALA A 589 -6.98 -10.07 3.65
CA ALA A 589 -8.43 -10.14 3.67
C ALA A 589 -9.14 -8.89 4.24
N ARG A 590 -8.39 -7.87 4.70
CA ARG A 590 -8.98 -6.69 5.37
C ARG A 590 -9.65 -5.71 4.42
N CYS A 591 -9.25 -5.72 3.14
CA CYS A 591 -9.66 -4.74 2.14
C CYS A 591 -10.35 -5.44 0.95
N ILE A 592 -11.10 -6.50 1.20
CA ILE A 592 -11.89 -7.18 0.16
C ILE A 592 -13.18 -6.37 -0.05
N PRO A 593 -13.41 -5.77 -1.24
CA PRO A 593 -14.70 -5.17 -1.56
C PRO A 593 -15.70 -6.22 -2.02
N TRP A 594 -16.99 -5.90 -1.92
CA TRP A 594 -18.03 -6.59 -2.66
C TRP A 594 -19.21 -5.67 -2.95
N THR A 595 -20.00 -6.07 -3.94
CA THR A 595 -21.15 -5.31 -4.42
C THR A 595 -22.29 -6.26 -4.73
N THR A 596 -23.47 -5.92 -4.23
CA THR A 596 -24.75 -6.47 -4.69
C THR A 596 -25.29 -5.54 -5.77
N PHE A 597 -25.44 -6.05 -6.99
CA PHE A 597 -25.79 -5.28 -8.18
C PHE A 597 -27.31 -5.12 -8.34
N THR A 598 -27.99 -4.84 -7.24
CA THR A 598 -29.36 -4.32 -7.24
C THR A 598 -29.35 -2.85 -7.67
N ASP A 599 -30.52 -2.26 -7.79
CA ASP A 599 -30.69 -0.84 -8.04
C ASP A 599 -31.59 -0.23 -6.94
N PRO A 600 -31.01 0.55 -5.98
CA PRO A 600 -29.61 0.98 -5.94
C PRO A 600 -28.63 -0.16 -5.63
N GLU A 601 -27.36 0.02 -6.05
CA GLU A 601 -26.29 -0.93 -5.72
C GLU A 601 -25.93 -0.82 -4.23
N VAL A 602 -25.52 -1.94 -3.62
CA VAL A 602 -25.02 -1.97 -2.24
C VAL A 602 -23.59 -2.49 -2.26
N ALA A 603 -22.62 -1.65 -1.91
CA ALA A 603 -21.20 -2.00 -1.89
C ALA A 603 -20.60 -1.84 -0.49
N ARG A 604 -19.68 -2.75 -0.11
CA ARG A 604 -18.93 -2.65 1.15
C ARG A 604 -17.47 -3.02 0.98
N VAL A 605 -16.61 -2.36 1.75
CA VAL A 605 -15.25 -2.81 2.06
C VAL A 605 -14.98 -2.71 3.56
N GLY A 606 -14.25 -3.67 4.11
CA GLY A 606 -13.87 -3.64 5.53
C GLY A 606 -14.98 -4.09 6.47
N MET A 607 -14.92 -3.60 7.71
CA MET A 607 -15.84 -4.01 8.77
C MET A 607 -17.18 -3.27 8.72
N SER A 608 -18.27 -3.96 9.04
CA SER A 608 -19.54 -3.34 9.42
C SER A 608 -19.57 -2.91 10.89
N GLU A 609 -20.60 -2.15 11.30
CA GLU A 609 -20.81 -1.83 12.72
C GLU A 609 -21.04 -3.09 13.55
N ALA A 610 -21.88 -4.01 13.07
CA ALA A 610 -22.14 -5.29 13.74
C ALA A 610 -20.85 -6.10 13.96
N GLU A 611 -19.95 -6.13 12.96
CA GLU A 611 -18.65 -6.78 13.08
C GLU A 611 -17.72 -6.07 14.09
N ALA A 612 -17.72 -4.74 14.10
CA ALA A 612 -16.93 -3.96 15.05
C ALA A 612 -17.41 -4.18 16.50
N ILE A 613 -18.73 -4.21 16.73
CA ILE A 613 -19.34 -4.52 18.02
C ILE A 613 -18.97 -5.94 18.46
N HIS A 614 -19.19 -6.94 17.59
CA HIS A 614 -18.89 -8.34 17.90
C HIS A 614 -17.41 -8.57 18.26
N ARG A 615 -16.50 -7.84 17.59
CA ARG A 615 -15.06 -7.91 17.86
C ARG A 615 -14.58 -6.99 18.99
N GLY A 616 -15.48 -6.20 19.59
CA GLY A 616 -15.13 -5.22 20.63
C GLY A 616 -14.13 -4.17 20.15
N ILE A 617 -14.24 -3.74 18.88
CA ILE A 617 -13.40 -2.74 18.25
C ILE A 617 -14.10 -1.38 18.36
N PRO A 618 -13.51 -0.37 19.03
CA PRO A 618 -14.08 0.97 19.07
C PRO A 618 -14.11 1.58 17.67
N TYR A 619 -15.22 2.21 17.31
CA TYR A 619 -15.43 2.88 16.03
C TYR A 619 -16.25 4.15 16.21
N GLU A 620 -16.18 5.03 15.22
CA GLU A 620 -17.08 6.16 15.03
C GLU A 620 -17.66 6.10 13.61
N VAL A 621 -18.81 6.71 13.38
CA VAL A 621 -19.53 6.62 12.10
C VAL A 621 -19.68 8.01 11.50
N SER A 622 -19.43 8.13 10.21
CA SER A 622 -19.76 9.30 9.39
C SER A 622 -20.68 8.88 8.27
N ARG A 623 -21.78 9.62 8.07
CA ARG A 623 -22.80 9.34 7.05
C ARG A 623 -23.01 10.56 6.16
N CYS A 624 -23.24 10.32 4.88
CA CYS A 624 -23.64 11.32 3.89
C CYS A 624 -24.73 10.71 3.01
N ASP A 625 -25.90 11.33 2.95
CA ASP A 625 -26.99 10.87 2.07
C ASP A 625 -26.69 11.21 0.59
N MET A 626 -27.15 10.37 -0.35
CA MET A 626 -26.99 10.66 -1.78
C MET A 626 -27.81 11.85 -2.25
N ALA A 627 -28.85 12.23 -1.50
CA ALA A 627 -29.58 13.49 -1.65
C ALA A 627 -28.68 14.72 -1.52
N GLU A 628 -27.53 14.61 -0.83
CA GLU A 628 -26.57 15.71 -0.76
C GLU A 628 -25.59 15.72 -1.95
N ASN A 629 -25.57 14.71 -2.82
CA ASN A 629 -24.68 14.68 -3.97
C ASN A 629 -25.34 15.32 -5.20
N ASP A 630 -24.82 16.47 -5.63
CA ASP A 630 -25.36 17.22 -6.77
C ASP A 630 -25.45 16.36 -8.05
N ARG A 631 -24.49 15.46 -8.31
CA ARG A 631 -24.54 14.56 -9.47
C ARG A 631 -25.72 13.59 -9.36
N ALA A 632 -25.90 12.96 -8.21
CA ALA A 632 -27.00 12.04 -7.97
C ALA A 632 -28.36 12.74 -8.16
N VAL A 633 -28.49 13.98 -7.66
CA VAL A 633 -29.67 14.83 -7.88
C VAL A 633 -29.88 15.13 -9.37
N THR A 634 -28.83 15.48 -10.12
CA THR A 634 -28.95 15.77 -11.56
C THR A 634 -29.39 14.55 -12.39
N GLU A 635 -29.11 13.34 -11.91
CA GLU A 635 -29.51 12.09 -12.56
C GLU A 635 -30.89 11.60 -12.09
N GLY A 636 -31.43 12.16 -10.99
CA GLY A 636 -32.62 11.65 -10.34
C GLY A 636 -32.38 10.33 -9.59
N GLU A 637 -31.13 10.06 -9.20
CA GLU A 637 -30.69 8.83 -8.52
C GLU A 637 -30.09 9.15 -7.14
N ASP A 638 -30.76 10.04 -6.40
CA ASP A 638 -30.31 10.60 -5.12
C ASP A 638 -30.72 9.76 -3.89
N TYR A 639 -31.28 8.56 -4.12
CA TYR A 639 -31.64 7.61 -3.08
C TYR A 639 -30.45 6.72 -2.68
N GLY A 640 -29.94 6.92 -1.47
CA GLY A 640 -28.82 6.13 -0.95
C GLY A 640 -28.03 6.83 0.15
N VAL A 641 -26.92 6.21 0.57
CA VAL A 641 -26.06 6.70 1.65
C VAL A 641 -24.62 6.20 1.48
N VAL A 642 -23.65 7.05 1.82
CA VAL A 642 -22.26 6.65 2.10
C VAL A 642 -22.05 6.64 3.60
N LYS A 643 -21.63 5.49 4.14
CA LYS A 643 -21.37 5.26 5.56
C LYS A 643 -19.93 4.82 5.75
N VAL A 644 -19.16 5.56 6.54
CA VAL A 644 -17.74 5.26 6.80
C VAL A 644 -17.50 5.07 8.29
N LEU A 645 -16.83 3.99 8.65
CA LEU A 645 -16.37 3.70 10.01
C LEU A 645 -14.90 4.09 10.15
N THR A 646 -14.57 4.86 11.19
CA THR A 646 -13.19 5.25 11.51
C THR A 646 -12.82 4.89 12.95
N VAL A 647 -11.51 4.87 13.23
CA VAL A 647 -11.00 4.69 14.61
C VAL A 647 -11.29 5.97 15.41
N PRO A 648 -11.88 5.90 16.62
CA PRO A 648 -12.25 7.10 17.37
C PRO A 648 -11.09 8.11 17.51
N GLY A 649 -11.36 9.35 17.10
CA GLY A 649 -10.37 10.44 17.16
C GLY A 649 -9.24 10.34 16.15
N LYS A 650 -9.31 9.43 15.16
CA LYS A 650 -8.34 9.29 14.07
C LYS A 650 -9.09 9.14 12.75
N ASP A 651 -8.50 9.64 11.67
CA ASP A 651 -9.11 9.54 10.34
C ASP A 651 -8.89 8.17 9.66
N ALA A 652 -8.39 7.18 10.39
CA ALA A 652 -8.08 5.85 9.86
C ALA A 652 -9.36 5.03 9.67
N ILE A 653 -9.61 4.62 8.43
CA ILE A 653 -10.82 3.91 7.99
C ILE A 653 -10.76 2.44 8.45
N LEU A 654 -11.87 1.96 9.00
CA LEU A 654 -12.11 0.57 9.43
C LEU A 654 -12.99 -0.19 8.43
N GLY A 655 -13.91 0.51 7.79
CA GLY A 655 -14.79 0.00 6.74
C GLY A 655 -15.63 1.12 6.14
N ALA A 656 -16.21 0.87 4.97
CA ALA A 656 -17.14 1.77 4.31
C ALA A 656 -18.22 0.96 3.60
N SER A 657 -19.46 1.42 3.69
CA SER A 657 -20.62 0.90 2.96
C SER A 657 -21.25 2.02 2.15
N ILE A 658 -21.63 1.72 0.91
CA ILE A 658 -22.26 2.65 -0.02
C ILE A 658 -23.54 2.00 -0.54
N VAL A 659 -24.65 2.72 -0.45
CA VAL A 659 -25.89 2.43 -1.16
C VAL A 659 -26.12 3.58 -2.14
N GLY A 660 -26.30 3.28 -3.42
CA GLY A 660 -26.59 4.30 -4.43
C GLY A 660 -26.22 3.86 -5.84
N PRO A 661 -26.36 4.76 -6.83
CA PRO A 661 -25.93 4.47 -8.21
C PRO A 661 -24.42 4.24 -8.24
N HIS A 662 -23.99 3.21 -8.98
CA HIS A 662 -22.58 2.88 -9.17
C HIS A 662 -21.77 2.68 -7.87
N ALA A 663 -22.41 2.26 -6.77
CA ALA A 663 -21.74 2.00 -5.50
C ALA A 663 -20.53 1.05 -5.65
N GLY A 664 -20.60 0.07 -6.56
CA GLY A 664 -19.50 -0.84 -6.86
C GLY A 664 -18.27 -0.19 -7.49
N GLU A 665 -18.43 0.92 -8.19
CA GLU A 665 -17.31 1.71 -8.71
C GLU A 665 -16.77 2.68 -7.64
N LEU A 666 -17.68 3.31 -6.88
CA LEU A 666 -17.33 4.28 -5.84
C LEU A 666 -16.55 3.65 -4.67
N ILE A 667 -16.84 2.40 -4.32
CA ILE A 667 -16.16 1.70 -3.23
C ILE A 667 -14.65 1.54 -3.46
N GLY A 668 -14.20 1.60 -4.73
CA GLY A 668 -12.80 1.47 -5.11
C GLY A 668 -11.88 2.49 -4.45
N GLU A 669 -12.34 3.72 -4.23
CA GLU A 669 -11.59 4.75 -3.52
C GLU A 669 -11.28 4.33 -2.07
N TYR A 670 -12.29 3.79 -1.37
CA TYR A 670 -12.14 3.30 0.00
C TYR A 670 -11.26 2.05 0.07
N VAL A 671 -11.33 1.16 -0.92
CA VAL A 671 -10.43 -0.01 -1.03
C VAL A 671 -8.98 0.46 -1.11
N LEU A 672 -8.68 1.40 -2.02
CA LEU A 672 -7.35 1.98 -2.17
C LEU A 672 -6.90 2.66 -0.88
N ALA A 673 -7.79 3.45 -0.27
CA ALA A 673 -7.48 4.20 0.93
C ALA A 673 -7.14 3.27 2.10
N MET A 674 -7.94 2.23 2.33
CA MET A 674 -7.69 1.23 3.37
C MET A 674 -6.41 0.42 3.09
N LYS A 675 -6.16 0.04 1.83
CA LYS A 675 -4.99 -0.73 1.44
C LYS A 675 -3.68 0.01 1.74
N HIS A 676 -3.67 1.32 1.51
CA HIS A 676 -2.48 2.17 1.66
C HIS A 676 -2.46 3.02 2.94
N GLY A 677 -3.45 2.86 3.84
CA GLY A 677 -3.52 3.61 5.09
C GLY A 677 -3.76 5.11 4.89
N ILE A 678 -4.50 5.48 3.86
CA ILE A 678 -4.97 6.85 3.59
C ILE A 678 -6.23 7.07 4.44
N GLY A 679 -6.20 8.11 5.28
CA GLY A 679 -7.34 8.48 6.14
C GLY A 679 -8.28 9.50 5.49
N LEU A 680 -9.44 9.72 6.11
CA LEU A 680 -10.48 10.64 5.62
C LEU A 680 -9.98 12.08 5.37
N ASN A 681 -8.99 12.60 6.12
CA ASN A 681 -8.46 13.94 5.83
C ASN A 681 -7.82 14.04 4.45
N LYS A 682 -7.18 12.95 3.98
CA LYS A 682 -6.54 12.93 2.67
C LYS A 682 -7.58 12.82 1.55
N ILE A 683 -8.65 12.05 1.76
CA ILE A 683 -9.81 12.03 0.85
C ILE A 683 -10.42 13.44 0.76
N LEU A 684 -10.68 14.09 1.89
CA LEU A 684 -11.20 15.46 1.95
C LEU A 684 -10.29 16.49 1.25
N GLY A 685 -8.97 16.30 1.32
CA GLY A 685 -7.98 17.17 0.68
C GLY A 685 -7.73 16.86 -0.81
N THR A 686 -8.36 15.84 -1.37
CA THR A 686 -8.17 15.42 -2.76
C THR A 686 -9.25 16.04 -3.65
N ILE A 687 -8.82 16.68 -4.73
CA ILE A 687 -9.73 17.28 -5.72
C ILE A 687 -10.45 16.15 -6.48
N HIS A 688 -11.77 16.12 -6.37
CA HIS A 688 -12.65 15.28 -7.16
C HIS A 688 -13.27 16.11 -8.28
N THR A 689 -13.55 15.48 -9.42
CA THR A 689 -14.22 16.16 -10.54
C THR A 689 -15.63 16.55 -10.12
N TYR A 690 -16.10 17.73 -10.52
CA TYR A 690 -17.45 18.23 -10.22
C TYR A 690 -18.27 18.43 -11.50
N PRO A 691 -19.56 18.05 -11.53
CA PRO A 691 -20.24 17.21 -10.53
C PRO A 691 -19.96 15.71 -10.77
N THR A 692 -19.58 14.95 -9.73
CA THR A 692 -19.49 13.48 -9.80
C THR A 692 -20.02 12.77 -8.56
N LEU A 693 -20.42 11.50 -8.71
CA LEU A 693 -20.86 10.67 -7.58
C LEU A 693 -19.75 10.47 -6.53
N SER A 694 -18.48 10.45 -6.95
CA SER A 694 -17.33 10.32 -6.05
C SER A 694 -17.19 11.45 -5.03
N GLU A 695 -17.80 12.62 -5.29
CA GLU A 695 -17.83 13.70 -4.30
C GLU A 695 -18.60 13.34 -3.03
N ALA A 696 -19.44 12.30 -3.06
CA ALA A 696 -20.07 11.76 -1.86
C ALA A 696 -19.02 11.30 -0.82
N SER A 697 -17.88 10.74 -1.28
CA SER A 697 -16.78 10.37 -0.39
C SER A 697 -16.16 11.59 0.31
N VAL A 698 -16.00 12.68 -0.43
CA VAL A 698 -15.48 13.97 0.08
C VAL A 698 -16.44 14.56 1.11
N ARG A 699 -17.75 14.50 0.84
CA ARG A 699 -18.79 14.96 1.78
C ARG A 699 -18.81 14.14 3.05
N ALA A 700 -18.74 12.81 2.95
CA ALA A 700 -18.61 11.92 4.11
C ALA A 700 -17.35 12.23 4.94
N ALA A 701 -16.22 12.49 4.28
CA ALA A 701 -14.99 12.95 4.95
C ALA A 701 -15.16 14.34 5.59
N GLY A 702 -15.96 15.22 4.99
CA GLY A 702 -16.32 16.53 5.53
C GLY A 702 -17.19 16.43 6.79
N VAL A 703 -18.16 15.51 6.83
CA VAL A 703 -18.97 15.19 8.02
C VAL A 703 -18.06 14.77 9.17
N TRP A 704 -17.15 13.83 8.90
CA TRP A 704 -16.14 13.40 9.87
C TRP A 704 -15.30 14.58 10.37
N LYS A 705 -14.82 15.44 9.45
CA LYS A 705 -13.96 16.57 9.80
C LYS A 705 -14.68 17.57 10.70
N ARG A 706 -15.94 17.91 10.39
CA ARG A 706 -16.76 18.84 11.19
C ARG A 706 -16.92 18.36 12.62
N ALA A 707 -17.15 17.06 12.83
CA ALA A 707 -17.25 16.46 14.16
C ALA A 707 -15.93 16.55 14.97
N HIS A 708 -14.80 16.68 14.29
CA HIS A 708 -13.46 16.69 14.89
C HIS A 708 -12.78 18.06 14.94
N VAL A 709 -13.43 19.14 14.47
CA VAL A 709 -12.86 20.49 14.61
C VAL A 709 -13.04 20.97 16.06
N PRO A 710 -11.96 21.35 16.78
CA PRO A 710 -12.08 21.85 18.14
C PRO A 710 -12.94 23.13 18.19
N ALA A 711 -14.00 23.14 19.00
CA ALA A 711 -14.92 24.28 19.14
C ALA A 711 -14.22 25.58 19.59
N GLY A 712 -13.08 25.47 20.27
CA GLY A 712 -12.23 26.62 20.62
C GLY A 712 -11.65 27.32 19.38
N ARG A 713 -11.19 26.54 18.39
CA ARG A 713 -10.66 27.09 17.13
C ARG A 713 -11.75 27.76 16.31
N LEU A 714 -12.94 27.16 16.21
CA LEU A 714 -14.07 27.78 15.50
C LEU A 714 -14.49 29.12 16.10
N ARG A 715 -14.59 29.21 17.44
CA ARG A 715 -14.89 30.47 18.13
C ARG A 715 -13.82 31.54 17.91
N MET A 716 -12.56 31.13 17.81
CA MET A 716 -11.47 32.06 17.51
C MET A 716 -11.47 32.52 16.05
N VAL A 717 -11.77 31.63 15.10
CA VAL A 717 -12.01 32.00 13.68
C VAL A 717 -13.17 32.97 13.56
N GLU A 718 -14.28 32.71 14.26
CA GLU A 718 -15.45 33.57 14.28
C GLU A 718 -15.15 34.96 14.85
N ARG A 719 -14.41 35.03 15.97
CA ARG A 719 -13.90 36.30 16.53
C ARG A 719 -12.98 37.03 15.56
N TYR A 720 -12.07 36.31 14.91
CA TYR A 720 -11.20 36.92 13.90
C TYR A 720 -11.99 37.45 12.70
N ALA A 721 -12.95 36.69 12.19
CA ALA A 721 -13.80 37.08 11.08
C ALA A 721 -14.72 38.27 11.45
N SER A 722 -15.28 38.31 12.67
CA SER A 722 -16.11 39.44 13.12
C SER A 722 -15.30 40.73 13.29
N ILE A 723 -14.07 40.64 13.78
CA ILE A 723 -13.12 41.76 13.83
C ILE A 723 -12.87 42.31 12.41
N ARG A 724 -12.63 41.44 11.41
CA ARG A 724 -12.44 41.86 10.01
C ARG A 724 -13.68 42.44 9.34
N ARG A 725 -14.89 42.00 9.72
CA ARG A 725 -16.16 42.53 9.17
C ARG A 725 -16.50 43.92 9.71
N SER A 726 -16.13 44.25 10.95
CA SER A 726 -16.44 45.56 11.53
C SER A 726 -15.45 46.66 11.09
N ARG A 727 -15.81 47.46 10.08
CA ARG A 727 -15.00 48.63 9.66
C ARG A 727 -14.78 49.64 10.81
N ALA A 728 -15.73 49.77 11.74
CA ALA A 728 -15.72 50.76 12.81
C ALA A 728 -14.75 50.48 13.99
N LYS A 729 -14.39 49.21 14.27
CA LYS A 729 -13.46 48.86 15.36
C LYS A 729 -12.01 48.69 14.92
N SER A 730 -11.74 48.70 13.61
CA SER A 730 -10.38 48.57 13.07
C SER A 730 -9.47 49.79 13.29
N ARG A 731 -10.05 50.97 13.60
CA ARG A 731 -9.29 52.23 13.82
C ARG A 731 -8.94 52.54 15.27
N LEU A 732 -9.59 51.93 16.26
CA LEU A 732 -9.46 52.33 17.68
C LEU A 732 -8.54 51.44 18.53
N LEU A 733 -8.17 50.26 18.05
CA LEU A 733 -7.19 49.36 18.65
C LEU A 733 -6.35 48.80 17.51
N GLY A 734 -5.04 49.06 17.47
CA GLY A 734 -4.12 48.70 16.38
C GLY A 734 -4.39 47.32 15.76
N GLY A 735 -5.26 47.29 14.74
CA GLY A 735 -6.04 46.12 14.37
C GLY A 735 -5.27 45.00 13.67
N SER A 736 -4.01 45.23 13.31
CA SER A 736 -3.17 44.21 12.68
C SER A 736 -2.55 43.23 13.69
N LEU A 737 -2.19 43.67 14.91
CA LEU A 737 -1.46 42.81 15.84
C LEU A 737 -2.36 41.81 16.57
N ALA A 738 -3.52 42.27 17.07
CA ALA A 738 -4.50 41.40 17.73
C ALA A 738 -5.11 40.38 16.76
N ALA A 739 -5.33 40.79 15.50
CA ALA A 739 -5.78 39.92 14.43
C ALA A 739 -4.70 38.89 14.03
N ALA A 740 -3.42 39.29 13.96
CA ALA A 740 -2.30 38.38 13.69
C ALA A 740 -2.03 37.39 14.85
N LEU A 741 -2.16 37.83 16.11
CA LEU A 741 -2.06 36.98 17.30
C LEU A 741 -3.20 35.96 17.39
N LEU A 742 -4.44 36.37 17.06
CA LEU A 742 -5.57 35.45 16.96
C LEU A 742 -5.40 34.46 15.81
N VAL A 743 -4.86 34.87 14.65
CA VAL A 743 -4.54 33.97 13.55
C VAL A 743 -3.44 32.99 13.95
N GLY A 744 -2.40 33.43 14.65
CA GLY A 744 -1.34 32.56 15.19
C GLY A 744 -1.86 31.54 16.23
N MET A 745 -2.85 31.91 17.04
CA MET A 745 -3.47 30.99 18.01
C MET A 745 -4.53 30.07 17.39
N VAL A 746 -5.30 30.53 16.39
CA VAL A 746 -6.26 29.72 15.60
C VAL A 746 -5.52 28.67 14.76
N LEU A 747 -4.44 29.12 14.13
CA LEU A 747 -3.52 28.31 13.32
C LEU A 747 -2.44 27.64 14.17
N GLY A 748 -2.62 27.59 15.49
CA GLY A 748 -1.80 26.78 16.41
C GLY A 748 -1.98 25.30 16.10
N GLY A 749 -1.30 24.87 15.04
CA GLY A 749 -1.41 23.58 14.35
C GLY A 749 -0.83 23.60 12.92
N CYS A 750 -0.74 24.74 12.24
CA CYS A 750 -0.05 24.90 10.96
C CYS A 750 0.29 26.38 10.68
N ALA A 751 1.60 26.67 10.58
CA ALA A 751 2.22 27.74 9.78
C ALA A 751 1.56 29.13 9.76
N LEU A 752 2.20 30.08 10.44
CA LEU A 752 2.07 31.51 10.16
C LEU A 752 3.29 31.98 9.36
N LYS A 753 3.22 31.96 8.02
CA LYS A 753 4.08 32.75 7.12
C LYS A 753 3.37 32.90 5.77
N ALA A 754 2.96 34.12 5.47
CA ALA A 754 2.70 34.73 4.14
C ALA A 754 1.41 35.56 4.10
N VAL A 755 1.49 36.84 4.48
CA VAL A 755 0.63 37.89 3.89
C VAL A 755 1.45 39.17 3.78
N THR A 756 2.24 39.30 2.71
CA THR A 756 2.49 40.59 2.01
C THR A 756 3.02 40.26 0.62
N GLY A 757 2.16 40.29 -0.39
CA GLY A 757 2.56 40.07 -1.79
C GLY A 757 1.34 40.15 -2.69
N ARG A 758 1.08 41.33 -3.25
CA ARG A 758 0.01 41.58 -4.23
C ARG A 758 0.30 40.81 -5.52
N GLY A 759 -0.73 40.14 -6.05
CA GLY A 759 -0.77 39.63 -7.41
C GLY A 759 -2.21 39.25 -7.77
N LYS A 760 -2.83 40.02 -8.66
CA LYS A 760 -4.20 39.83 -9.16
C LYS A 760 -4.27 38.62 -10.11
N VAL A 761 -5.31 37.79 -9.98
CA VAL A 761 -5.76 36.77 -10.96
C VAL A 761 -7.31 36.70 -10.85
N PRO A 762 -8.09 36.45 -11.94
CA PRO A 762 -9.40 37.06 -12.13
C PRO A 762 -10.56 36.34 -11.42
N GLU A 763 -11.59 37.15 -11.21
CA GLU A 763 -12.84 36.87 -10.51
C GLU A 763 -13.80 36.10 -11.45
N TYR A 764 -14.13 34.86 -11.11
CA TYR A 764 -15.34 34.19 -11.62
C TYR A 764 -16.42 34.27 -10.53
N ALA A 765 -17.51 34.95 -10.86
CA ALA A 765 -18.63 35.23 -9.98
C ALA A 765 -19.43 33.95 -9.66
N ALA A 766 -19.70 33.72 -8.38
CA ALA A 766 -20.74 32.80 -7.93
C ALA A 766 -22.10 33.54 -7.90
N PRO A 767 -23.23 32.90 -8.25
CA PRO A 767 -24.53 33.53 -8.13
C PRO A 767 -25.01 33.54 -6.66
N ASN A 768 -25.45 34.71 -6.21
CA ASN A 768 -26.16 34.95 -4.96
C ASN A 768 -27.49 34.16 -4.92
N GLN A 769 -27.68 33.33 -3.89
CA GLN A 769 -29.02 33.02 -3.38
C GLN A 769 -29.33 33.97 -2.23
N GLN A 770 -30.17 34.98 -2.50
CA GLN A 770 -30.86 35.73 -1.46
C GLN A 770 -32.30 35.26 -1.38
N SER A 771 -32.65 34.66 -0.25
CA SER A 771 -34.02 34.47 0.20
C SER A 771 -34.67 35.82 0.48
N SER A 772 -35.76 36.13 -0.19
CA SER A 772 -36.70 37.17 0.26
C SER A 772 -38.13 36.67 0.12
N SER A 773 -38.76 36.49 1.27
CA SER A 773 -40.19 36.34 1.46
C SER A 773 -40.94 37.62 1.05
N VAL A 774 -41.88 37.57 0.10
CA VAL A 774 -43.08 38.45 0.06
C VAL A 774 -44.23 37.74 -0.66
N LYS A 775 -45.42 37.89 -0.10
CA LYS A 775 -46.74 37.42 -0.55
C LYS A 775 -47.23 38.08 -1.84
N GLY A 776 -48.00 37.33 -2.63
CA GLY A 776 -49.34 37.75 -3.08
C GLY A 776 -49.52 38.37 -4.48
N SER A 777 -50.39 37.71 -5.27
CA SER A 777 -51.16 38.19 -6.45
C SER A 777 -50.37 38.62 -7.70
N ALA A 778 -50.95 38.71 -8.90
CA ALA A 778 -51.92 37.95 -9.67
C ALA A 778 -51.82 38.53 -11.10
N SER A 779 -52.26 37.73 -12.09
CA SER A 779 -52.73 38.15 -13.43
C SER A 779 -51.77 38.75 -14.47
N ASP A 780 -51.74 38.03 -15.59
CA ASP A 780 -52.03 38.50 -16.97
C ASP A 780 -50.93 39.07 -17.89
N ARG A 781 -50.70 38.25 -18.93
CA ARG A 781 -50.82 38.50 -20.38
C ARG A 781 -49.65 39.10 -21.17
N SER A 782 -49.39 38.34 -22.27
CA SER A 782 -49.00 38.75 -23.64
C SER A 782 -47.67 39.50 -23.80
N GLY A 783 -46.82 39.24 -24.77
CA GLY A 783 -46.91 38.64 -26.10
C GLY A 783 -45.75 39.30 -26.87
N ASN A 784 -44.79 38.52 -27.36
CA ASN A 784 -44.69 38.07 -28.75
C ASN A 784 -43.72 38.93 -29.59
N SER A 785 -43.05 38.25 -30.52
CA SER A 785 -42.40 38.74 -31.77
C SER A 785 -41.19 39.68 -31.65
N ASP A 786 -40.17 39.63 -32.51
CA ASP A 786 -39.80 38.79 -33.65
C ASP A 786 -38.39 39.24 -34.13
N GLN A 787 -37.66 38.32 -34.78
CA GLN A 787 -36.82 38.46 -36.00
C GLN A 787 -35.80 39.64 -36.16
N ALA A 788 -34.75 39.60 -36.97
CA ALA A 788 -33.92 38.57 -37.63
C ALA A 788 -32.81 39.33 -38.40
N ASN A 789 -31.66 38.66 -38.58
CA ASN A 789 -30.86 38.55 -39.81
C ASN A 789 -29.73 39.54 -40.24
N ALA A 790 -28.65 38.87 -40.70
CA ALA A 790 -27.79 39.10 -41.89
C ALA A 790 -26.50 39.97 -41.84
N GLN A 791 -25.33 39.30 -41.76
CA GLN A 791 -24.20 39.11 -42.75
C GLN A 791 -23.93 40.14 -43.91
N PRO A 792 -22.81 40.04 -44.70
CA PRO A 792 -21.35 39.90 -44.44
C PRO A 792 -20.44 40.69 -45.46
N ASP A 793 -19.09 40.57 -45.39
CA ASP A 793 -18.01 40.67 -46.44
C ASP A 793 -16.69 41.22 -45.83
N GLY A 794 -15.44 41.02 -46.28
CA GLY A 794 -14.84 40.36 -47.45
C GLY A 794 -13.48 41.02 -47.84
N THR A 795 -12.37 40.24 -47.76
CA THR A 795 -11.14 40.22 -48.63
C THR A 795 -9.99 41.29 -48.68
N LYS A 796 -8.75 40.74 -48.54
CA LYS A 796 -7.49 40.82 -49.36
C LYS A 796 -6.54 42.05 -49.43
N GLY A 797 -5.21 41.78 -49.39
CA GLY A 797 -4.17 42.39 -50.26
C GLY A 797 -2.82 42.83 -49.64
N GLN A 798 -1.70 42.24 -50.07
CA GLN A 798 -0.27 42.55 -49.75
C GLN A 798 0.36 43.65 -50.70
N PRO A 799 1.70 43.77 -50.92
CA PRO A 799 2.80 44.34 -50.11
C PRO A 799 3.68 45.37 -50.89
N GLN A 800 4.74 45.96 -50.30
CA GLN A 800 5.87 46.55 -51.06
C GLN A 800 7.16 46.73 -50.22
N ASP A 801 8.28 46.90 -50.93
CA ASP A 801 9.65 46.48 -50.63
C ASP A 801 10.67 47.65 -50.77
N SER A 802 11.97 47.39 -50.50
CA SER A 802 13.22 48.20 -50.72
C SER A 802 13.69 49.15 -49.59
N GLY A 803 14.99 49.32 -49.23
CA GLY A 803 16.28 48.70 -49.60
C GLY A 803 17.49 49.53 -49.06
N ALA A 804 18.58 48.85 -48.63
CA ALA A 804 20.04 49.20 -48.54
C ALA A 804 20.54 50.56 -47.93
N ASN A 805 21.71 50.80 -47.31
CA ASN A 805 23.05 50.16 -47.23
C ASN A 805 23.96 50.86 -46.15
N SER A 806 25.09 50.24 -45.76
CA SER A 806 26.30 50.75 -45.05
C SER A 806 26.18 51.16 -43.56
N GLY A 807 27.11 50.90 -42.61
CA GLY A 807 28.45 50.30 -42.57
C GLY A 807 29.41 51.16 -41.72
N SER A 808 29.68 50.80 -40.44
CA SER A 808 30.95 51.08 -39.72
C SER A 808 30.92 50.64 -38.23
N THR A 809 32.00 49.99 -37.81
CA THR A 809 32.41 49.62 -36.45
C THR A 809 32.99 50.80 -35.65
N SER A 810 32.63 50.94 -34.36
CA SER A 810 33.51 50.91 -33.17
C SER A 810 32.91 51.67 -31.96
N THR A 811 32.83 50.98 -30.82
CA THR A 811 33.02 51.45 -29.43
C THR A 811 32.52 52.83 -29.00
N ALA A 812 31.53 52.87 -28.11
CA ALA A 812 31.73 53.13 -26.68
C ALA A 812 30.46 53.70 -26.02
N ASP A 813 30.12 53.04 -24.91
CA ASP A 813 29.48 53.55 -23.70
C ASP A 813 27.97 53.78 -23.56
N GLN A 814 27.49 53.07 -22.53
CA GLN A 814 26.47 53.41 -21.55
C GLN A 814 25.00 53.28 -21.95
N GLN A 815 24.42 52.13 -21.58
CA GLN A 815 23.27 52.13 -20.69
C GLN A 815 23.32 50.96 -19.72
N LEU A 816 23.59 51.29 -18.45
CA LEU A 816 23.55 50.41 -17.29
C LEU A 816 22.17 49.78 -17.15
N VAL A 817 22.11 48.45 -17.28
CA VAL A 817 21.02 47.62 -16.75
C VAL A 817 21.35 47.34 -15.29
N THR A 818 20.50 47.80 -14.37
CA THR A 818 20.64 47.54 -12.94
C THR A 818 20.54 46.04 -12.63
N SER A 819 21.69 45.38 -12.44
CA SER A 819 21.77 43.98 -12.03
C SER A 819 21.46 43.85 -10.53
N GLN A 820 20.34 43.21 -10.17
CA GLN A 820 20.26 42.56 -8.85
C GLN A 820 21.17 41.33 -8.89
N ALA A 821 22.24 41.34 -8.09
CA ALA A 821 23.20 40.24 -7.96
C ALA A 821 22.52 38.92 -7.55
N ASP A 822 23.02 37.78 -8.02
CA ASP A 822 22.61 36.45 -7.56
C ASP A 822 22.74 36.39 -6.02
N PRO A 823 21.73 35.87 -5.30
CA PRO A 823 21.75 35.88 -3.84
C PRO A 823 22.79 34.92 -3.22
N GLN A 824 23.43 34.04 -4.00
CA GLN A 824 24.43 33.10 -3.52
C GLN A 824 25.74 33.80 -3.11
N PRO A 825 26.25 33.58 -1.89
CA PRO A 825 27.47 34.21 -1.43
C PRO A 825 28.70 33.69 -2.21
N ALA A 826 29.57 34.61 -2.61
CA ALA A 826 30.84 34.32 -3.31
C ALA A 826 30.71 33.49 -4.61
N ILE A 827 29.53 33.47 -5.24
CA ILE A 827 29.28 32.71 -6.48
C ILE A 827 30.21 33.12 -7.63
N GLY A 828 30.62 34.40 -7.69
CA GLY A 828 31.60 34.88 -8.67
C GLY A 828 32.97 34.22 -8.56
N ARG A 829 33.42 33.87 -7.34
CA ARG A 829 34.67 33.13 -7.15
C ARG A 829 34.54 31.68 -7.62
N TYR A 830 33.37 31.08 -7.45
CA TYR A 830 33.11 29.75 -7.99
C TYR A 830 33.04 29.76 -9.52
N ALA A 831 32.50 30.83 -10.12
CA ALA A 831 32.54 31.02 -11.57
C ALA A 831 33.97 31.12 -12.12
N GLU A 832 34.87 31.85 -11.43
CA GLU A 832 36.29 31.91 -11.78
C GLU A 832 36.94 30.52 -11.73
N VAL A 833 36.64 29.71 -10.70
CA VAL A 833 37.12 28.33 -10.60
C VAL A 833 36.64 27.51 -11.80
N LEU A 834 35.33 27.50 -12.07
CA LEU A 834 34.75 26.70 -13.16
C LEU A 834 35.31 27.09 -14.52
N THR A 835 35.45 28.40 -14.79
CA THR A 835 36.00 28.91 -16.05
C THR A 835 37.46 28.49 -16.26
N ALA A 836 38.24 28.42 -15.17
CA ALA A 836 39.65 28.04 -15.25
C ALA A 836 39.85 26.52 -15.39
N VAL A 837 38.97 25.70 -14.82
CA VAL A 837 39.21 24.26 -14.64
C VAL A 837 38.36 23.36 -15.53
N VAL A 838 37.29 23.88 -16.14
CA VAL A 838 36.36 23.08 -16.95
C VAL A 838 36.51 23.43 -18.42
N ASP A 839 36.64 22.42 -19.29
CA ASP A 839 36.72 22.61 -20.74
C ASP A 839 35.33 22.64 -21.42
N ASP A 840 35.31 22.89 -22.73
CA ASP A 840 34.07 22.94 -23.54
C ASP A 840 33.31 21.59 -23.57
N GLN A 841 33.98 20.47 -23.28
CA GLN A 841 33.37 19.15 -23.17
C GLN A 841 32.85 18.85 -21.76
N GLY A 842 33.09 19.74 -20.80
CA GLY A 842 32.70 19.60 -19.39
C GLY A 842 33.60 18.64 -18.61
N LEU A 843 34.83 18.43 -19.08
CA LEU A 843 35.88 17.70 -18.36
C LEU A 843 36.68 18.68 -17.49
N VAL A 844 37.25 18.15 -16.40
CA VAL A 844 37.92 18.94 -15.37
C VAL A 844 39.43 18.75 -15.47
N ASP A 845 40.18 19.84 -15.57
CA ASP A 845 41.62 19.85 -15.37
C ASP A 845 41.92 19.93 -13.86
N TYR A 846 42.09 18.77 -13.24
CA TYR A 846 42.44 18.69 -11.83
C TYR A 846 43.84 19.22 -11.51
N GLY A 847 44.71 19.35 -12.51
CA GLY A 847 46.01 20.03 -12.36
C GLY A 847 45.80 21.52 -12.11
N VAL A 848 45.04 22.19 -12.97
CA VAL A 848 44.70 23.62 -12.83
C VAL A 848 43.82 23.86 -11.60
N LEU A 849 42.97 22.90 -11.22
CA LEU A 849 42.18 22.99 -9.99
C LEU A 849 43.04 23.13 -8.73
N LYS A 850 44.27 22.62 -8.72
CA LYS A 850 45.21 22.82 -7.59
C LYS A 850 45.59 24.27 -7.42
N ASP A 851 45.77 24.99 -8.52
CA ASP A 851 46.11 26.41 -8.51
C ASP A 851 44.91 27.27 -8.08
N GLN A 852 43.68 26.75 -8.27
CA GLN A 852 42.42 27.37 -7.84
C GLN A 852 41.93 26.91 -6.45
N ARG A 853 42.75 26.17 -5.68
CA ARG A 853 42.38 25.57 -4.39
C ARG A 853 41.79 26.58 -3.40
N GLU A 854 42.44 27.74 -3.25
CA GLU A 854 42.00 28.76 -2.29
C GLU A 854 40.69 29.43 -2.72
N ALA A 855 40.46 29.62 -4.02
CA ALA A 855 39.22 30.16 -4.55
C ALA A 855 38.04 29.19 -4.31
N LEU A 856 38.23 27.89 -4.59
CA LEU A 856 37.23 26.85 -4.31
C LEU A 856 36.95 26.73 -2.81
N LYS A 857 37.99 26.73 -1.97
CA LYS A 857 37.85 26.65 -0.52
C LYS A 857 37.10 27.86 0.05
N ALA A 858 37.36 29.06 -0.48
CA ALA A 858 36.63 30.26 -0.07
C ALA A 858 35.13 30.16 -0.35
N TYR A 859 34.73 29.60 -1.50
CA TYR A 859 33.33 29.33 -1.81
C TYR A 859 32.71 28.26 -0.89
N VAL A 860 33.42 27.16 -0.63
CA VAL A 860 32.94 26.11 0.29
C VAL A 860 32.74 26.65 1.71
N VAL A 861 33.65 27.51 2.19
CA VAL A 861 33.49 28.17 3.50
C VAL A 861 32.31 29.13 3.49
N SER A 862 32.10 29.90 2.40
CA SER A 862 30.99 30.86 2.35
C SER A 862 29.62 30.17 2.40
N ILE A 863 29.43 29.07 1.65
CA ILE A 863 28.17 28.29 1.71
C ILE A 863 27.98 27.59 3.06
N GLY A 864 29.07 27.24 3.76
CA GLY A 864 29.04 26.69 5.12
C GLY A 864 28.60 27.70 6.17
N SER A 865 28.93 28.98 5.99
CA SER A 865 28.60 30.07 6.91
C SER A 865 27.24 30.74 6.68
N LEU A 866 26.52 30.33 5.63
CA LEU A 866 25.26 30.95 5.22
C LEU A 866 24.11 30.63 6.20
N ASP A 867 23.30 31.62 6.57
CA ASP A 867 22.14 31.39 7.44
C ASP A 867 21.05 30.58 6.69
N PRO A 868 20.60 29.42 7.22
CA PRO A 868 19.52 28.63 6.61
C PRO A 868 18.23 29.41 6.34
N ASP A 869 17.93 30.44 7.13
CA ASP A 869 16.70 31.23 6.97
C ASP A 869 16.78 32.21 5.79
N VAL A 870 17.98 32.55 5.33
CA VAL A 870 18.20 33.36 4.11
C VAL A 870 17.82 32.56 2.86
N CYS A 871 18.26 31.29 2.77
CA CYS A 871 17.95 30.45 1.61
C CYS A 871 16.48 30.09 1.50
N LYS A 872 15.76 30.00 2.62
CA LYS A 872 14.30 29.79 2.60
C LYS A 872 13.53 30.97 2.00
N ALA A 873 14.13 32.17 1.99
CA ALA A 873 13.54 33.36 1.39
C ALA A 873 13.82 33.49 -0.10
N TRP A 874 14.71 32.66 -0.66
CA TRP A 874 15.05 32.66 -2.08
C TRP A 874 13.94 32.02 -2.93
N SER A 875 13.91 32.35 -4.23
CA SER A 875 13.01 31.68 -5.16
C SER A 875 13.34 30.18 -5.25
N ARG A 876 12.37 29.38 -5.71
CA ARG A 876 12.59 27.93 -5.91
C ARG A 876 13.78 27.67 -6.83
N ASN A 877 13.94 28.46 -7.90
CA ASN A 877 15.04 28.31 -8.83
C ASN A 877 16.38 28.69 -8.19
N ASP A 878 16.45 29.75 -7.39
CA ASP A 878 17.67 30.12 -6.67
C ASP A 878 18.08 29.04 -5.65
N GLN A 879 17.11 28.39 -5.00
CA GLN A 879 17.38 27.27 -4.09
C GLN A 879 17.93 26.06 -4.84
N ILE A 880 17.36 25.70 -5.99
CA ILE A 880 17.85 24.59 -6.83
C ILE A 880 19.27 24.90 -7.33
N ALA A 881 19.47 26.11 -7.87
CA ALA A 881 20.77 26.58 -8.35
C ALA A 881 21.85 26.45 -7.25
N PHE A 882 21.56 26.93 -6.05
CA PHE A 882 22.44 26.82 -4.90
C PHE A 882 22.81 25.37 -4.56
N TRP A 883 21.82 24.48 -4.44
CA TRP A 883 22.11 23.10 -4.04
C TRP A 883 22.86 22.33 -5.13
N CYS A 884 22.61 22.61 -6.41
CA CYS A 884 23.40 22.06 -7.51
C CYS A 884 24.85 22.54 -7.48
N ASN A 885 25.07 23.85 -7.28
CA ASN A 885 26.41 24.43 -7.16
C ASN A 885 27.16 23.90 -5.93
N ALA A 886 26.49 23.80 -4.78
CA ALA A 886 27.05 23.25 -3.56
C ALA A 886 27.49 21.79 -3.75
N TYR A 887 26.65 20.93 -4.35
CA TYR A 887 27.02 19.54 -4.63
C TYR A 887 28.26 19.45 -5.53
N ASN A 888 28.27 20.20 -6.64
CA ASN A 888 29.37 20.18 -7.60
C ASN A 888 30.68 20.71 -6.98
N ALA A 889 30.62 21.82 -6.25
CA ALA A 889 31.80 22.41 -5.60
C ALA A 889 32.37 21.50 -4.51
N LEU A 890 31.52 20.88 -3.69
CA LEU A 890 31.95 19.94 -2.64
C LEU A 890 32.54 18.67 -3.25
N THR A 891 32.01 18.21 -4.39
CA THR A 891 32.58 17.08 -5.13
C THR A 891 33.98 17.41 -5.66
N LEU A 892 34.17 18.58 -6.29
CA LEU A 892 35.49 19.05 -6.73
C LEU A 892 36.48 19.17 -5.56
N ALA A 893 36.03 19.76 -4.43
CA ALA A 893 36.87 19.90 -3.24
C ALA A 893 37.29 18.53 -2.68
N THR A 894 36.37 17.56 -2.70
CA THR A 894 36.65 16.20 -2.22
C THR A 894 37.70 15.49 -3.07
N VAL A 895 37.62 15.60 -4.41
CA VAL A 895 38.64 15.03 -5.30
C VAL A 895 39.99 15.70 -5.06
N LEU A 896 40.01 17.04 -4.99
CA LEU A 896 41.23 17.83 -4.77
C LEU A 896 41.94 17.52 -3.44
N GLU A 897 41.19 17.16 -2.40
CA GLU A 897 41.71 16.78 -1.08
C GLU A 897 42.23 15.34 -1.01
N ASN A 898 41.89 14.48 -1.98
CA ASN A 898 42.19 13.05 -1.95
C ASN A 898 42.97 12.56 -3.19
N GLU A 899 43.72 13.45 -3.85
CA GLU A 899 44.56 13.06 -4.99
C GLU A 899 45.85 12.32 -4.58
N PRO A 900 46.36 11.39 -5.42
CA PRO A 900 45.78 10.96 -6.71
C PRO A 900 44.63 9.95 -6.51
N ALA A 901 43.57 10.10 -7.30
CA ALA A 901 42.47 9.15 -7.38
C ALA A 901 42.16 8.87 -8.85
N ASP A 902 41.94 7.61 -9.24
CA ASP A 902 41.55 7.24 -10.61
C ASP A 902 40.02 7.21 -10.77
N SER A 903 39.32 7.03 -9.66
CA SER A 903 37.86 7.09 -9.55
C SER A 903 37.43 7.78 -8.26
N ILE A 904 36.34 8.52 -8.32
CA ILE A 904 35.66 9.06 -7.13
C ILE A 904 35.29 7.95 -6.11
N LYS A 905 35.10 6.70 -6.57
CA LYS A 905 34.78 5.54 -5.71
C LYS A 905 35.92 5.10 -4.81
N ASP A 906 37.15 5.48 -5.13
CA ASP A 906 38.33 5.13 -4.34
C ASP A 906 38.35 5.93 -3.02
N ILE A 907 37.62 7.05 -2.97
CA ILE A 907 37.46 7.88 -1.79
C ILE A 907 36.42 7.24 -0.84
N LYS A 908 36.91 6.58 0.20
CA LYS A 908 36.09 5.82 1.14
C LYS A 908 35.03 6.69 1.84
N GLY A 909 33.77 6.42 1.52
CA GLY A 909 32.63 7.07 2.17
C GLY A 909 32.37 8.49 1.68
N VAL A 910 32.83 8.83 0.48
CA VAL A 910 32.60 10.14 -0.15
C VAL A 910 31.13 10.58 -0.13
N TRP A 911 30.20 9.67 -0.41
CA TRP A 911 28.76 10.01 -0.36
C TRP A 911 28.13 9.93 1.03
N THR A 912 28.57 9.04 1.92
CA THR A 912 27.80 8.66 3.14
C THR A 912 28.49 8.97 4.47
N LYS A 913 29.80 9.26 4.47
CA LYS A 913 30.59 9.45 5.69
C LYS A 913 31.23 10.84 5.77
N LEU A 914 31.69 11.38 4.64
CA LEU A 914 32.24 12.73 4.60
C LEU A 914 31.12 13.75 4.77
N LYS A 915 31.25 14.61 5.79
CA LYS A 915 30.29 15.66 6.11
C LYS A 915 30.88 17.01 5.78
N PHE A 916 30.16 17.78 4.98
CA PHE A 916 30.47 19.13 4.59
C PHE A 916 29.56 20.09 5.36
N GLN A 917 30.12 21.21 5.81
CA GLN A 917 29.30 22.25 6.42
C GLN A 917 28.58 23.00 5.30
N VAL A 918 27.26 22.92 5.27
CA VAL A 918 26.41 23.72 4.39
C VAL A 918 25.33 24.34 5.27
N MET A 919 25.26 25.67 5.29
CA MET A 919 24.41 26.44 6.17
C MET A 919 24.47 26.02 7.65
N GLY A 920 25.69 25.90 8.20
CA GLY A 920 25.94 25.49 9.59
C GLY A 920 25.55 24.04 9.93
N THR A 921 25.16 23.24 8.93
CA THR A 921 24.77 21.84 9.11
C THR A 921 25.77 20.92 8.42
N GLY A 922 26.22 19.88 9.13
CA GLY A 922 27.08 18.84 8.56
C GLY A 922 26.28 17.85 7.71
N LEU A 923 26.28 18.04 6.39
CA LEU A 923 25.58 17.21 5.42
C LEU A 923 26.56 16.37 4.59
N THR A 924 26.17 15.16 4.25
CA THR A 924 26.91 14.32 3.29
C THR A 924 26.46 14.60 1.85
N LEU A 925 27.27 14.25 0.84
CA LEU A 925 26.85 14.41 -0.57
C LEU A 925 25.56 13.62 -0.87
N ASP A 926 25.37 12.43 -0.27
CA ASP A 926 24.14 11.65 -0.43
C ASP A 926 22.91 12.37 0.14
N GLN A 927 23.05 13.07 1.27
CA GLN A 927 21.96 13.85 1.86
C GLN A 927 21.66 15.11 1.04
N ILE A 928 22.66 15.74 0.44
CA ILE A 928 22.44 16.88 -0.47
C ILE A 928 21.69 16.41 -1.72
N GLU A 929 22.11 15.29 -2.32
CA GLU A 929 21.49 14.73 -3.52
C GLU A 929 20.07 14.22 -3.24
N LYS A 930 19.89 13.35 -2.25
CA LYS A 930 18.62 12.65 -2.03
C LYS A 930 17.63 13.45 -1.21
N ASP A 931 18.06 14.11 -0.13
CA ASP A 931 17.13 14.78 0.78
C ASP A 931 16.81 16.20 0.28
N LYS A 932 17.81 16.93 -0.24
CA LYS A 932 17.64 18.33 -0.67
C LYS A 932 17.28 18.46 -2.14
N LEU A 933 18.12 17.96 -3.03
CA LEU A 933 17.92 18.12 -4.47
C LEU A 933 16.73 17.29 -4.99
N ILE A 934 16.78 15.97 -4.84
CA ILE A 934 15.75 15.06 -5.39
C ILE A 934 14.49 15.07 -4.52
N GLY A 935 14.64 14.92 -3.20
CA GLY A 935 13.52 14.75 -2.27
C GLY A 935 12.66 16.00 -2.03
N GLU A 936 13.31 17.15 -1.82
CA GLU A 936 12.63 18.41 -1.48
C GLU A 936 12.24 19.21 -2.74
N LEU A 937 13.13 19.30 -3.74
CA LEU A 937 12.94 20.18 -4.90
C LEU A 937 12.28 19.48 -6.10
N LYS A 938 12.39 18.15 -6.25
CA LYS A 938 11.61 17.29 -7.17
C LYS A 938 11.63 17.70 -8.66
N ASP A 939 12.75 18.22 -9.16
CA ASP A 939 12.96 18.46 -10.60
C ASP A 939 13.86 17.37 -11.20
N PRO A 940 13.39 16.56 -12.17
CA PRO A 940 14.18 15.46 -12.72
C PRO A 940 15.41 15.92 -13.52
N ARG A 941 15.46 17.18 -13.99
CA ARG A 941 16.63 17.73 -14.70
C ARG A 941 17.87 17.82 -13.82
N ILE A 942 17.71 17.79 -12.49
CA ILE A 942 18.79 17.78 -11.51
C ILE A 942 19.77 16.62 -11.75
N HIS A 943 19.28 15.46 -12.18
CA HIS A 943 20.11 14.30 -12.50
C HIS A 943 21.12 14.56 -13.64
N MET A 944 20.87 15.59 -14.46
CA MET A 944 21.81 16.06 -15.49
C MET A 944 22.60 17.29 -15.04
N ALA A 945 22.24 17.90 -13.91
CA ALA A 945 22.86 19.13 -13.41
C ALA A 945 24.00 18.87 -12.42
N ILE A 946 23.91 17.78 -11.65
CA ILE A 946 24.95 17.39 -10.69
C ILE A 946 26.01 16.50 -11.33
N ASN A 947 27.26 16.75 -10.96
CA ASN A 947 28.43 16.01 -11.43
C ASN A 947 29.14 15.37 -10.23
N CYS A 948 29.21 14.05 -10.25
CA CYS A 948 29.82 13.22 -9.22
C CYS A 948 31.31 12.92 -9.47
N ALA A 949 32.00 13.79 -10.22
CA ALA A 949 33.38 13.63 -10.69
C ALA A 949 33.63 12.33 -11.47
N SER A 950 32.70 11.95 -12.35
CA SER A 950 32.73 10.68 -13.08
C SER A 950 32.44 10.90 -14.55
N MET A 951 33.10 10.14 -15.44
CA MET A 951 32.86 10.23 -16.90
C MET A 951 31.41 9.90 -17.29
N GLY A 952 30.77 8.95 -16.59
CA GLY A 952 29.36 8.62 -16.74
C GLY A 952 28.36 9.62 -16.15
N CYS A 953 28.83 10.58 -15.32
CA CYS A 953 28.02 11.67 -14.79
C CYS A 953 27.77 12.73 -15.87
N ALA A 954 26.93 13.72 -15.57
CA ALA A 954 26.70 14.81 -16.50
C ALA A 954 27.94 15.71 -16.66
N PRO A 955 28.19 16.28 -17.85
CA PRO A 955 29.35 17.16 -18.06
C PRO A 955 29.27 18.37 -17.12
N LEU A 956 30.39 18.80 -16.54
CA LEU A 956 30.37 19.99 -15.68
C LEU A 956 30.25 21.25 -16.56
N ARG A 957 29.56 22.28 -16.08
CA ARG A 957 29.45 23.56 -16.79
C ARG A 957 30.65 24.46 -16.47
N THR A 958 31.00 25.31 -17.42
CA THR A 958 32.02 26.37 -17.28
C THR A 958 31.55 27.53 -16.39
N GLU A 959 30.24 27.63 -16.17
CA GLU A 959 29.59 28.64 -15.35
C GLU A 959 28.66 28.00 -14.30
N PRO A 960 28.46 28.64 -13.13
CA PRO A 960 27.58 28.14 -12.10
C PRO A 960 26.10 28.23 -12.50
N TYR A 961 25.26 27.46 -11.82
CA TYR A 961 23.81 27.60 -11.97
C TYR A 961 23.32 28.88 -11.28
N GLU A 962 22.45 29.63 -11.97
CA GLU A 962 21.85 30.86 -11.46
C GLU A 962 20.33 30.74 -11.54
N GLY A 963 19.59 31.11 -10.49
CA GLY A 963 18.14 30.90 -10.45
C GLY A 963 17.37 31.62 -11.57
N LYS A 964 17.90 32.73 -12.09
CA LYS A 964 17.30 33.48 -13.22
C LYS A 964 17.45 32.78 -14.57
N GLN A 965 18.47 31.96 -14.73
CA GLN A 965 18.78 31.26 -15.98
C GLN A 965 18.60 29.74 -15.87
N LEU A 966 18.18 29.25 -14.70
CA LEU A 966 18.19 27.84 -14.34
C LEU A 966 17.46 26.96 -15.37
N ASP A 967 16.29 27.37 -15.85
CA ASP A 967 15.53 26.59 -16.84
C ASP A 967 16.30 26.47 -18.17
N VAL A 968 16.91 27.55 -18.63
CA VAL A 968 17.74 27.55 -19.84
C VAL A 968 18.98 26.70 -19.64
N GLN A 969 19.65 26.83 -18.49
CA GLN A 969 20.84 26.05 -18.14
C GLN A 969 20.52 24.57 -18.02
N PHE A 970 19.39 24.19 -17.42
CA PHE A 970 18.97 22.79 -17.28
C PHE A 970 18.58 22.16 -18.62
N ASP A 971 17.88 22.90 -19.48
CA ASP A 971 17.50 22.41 -20.81
C ASP A 971 18.73 22.24 -21.71
N ASP A 972 19.68 23.18 -21.66
CA ASP A 972 20.98 23.07 -22.33
C ASP A 972 21.76 21.86 -21.81
N GLN A 973 21.79 21.69 -20.48
CA GLN A 973 22.50 20.60 -19.83
C GLN A 973 21.92 19.22 -20.19
N ALA A 974 20.59 19.09 -20.26
CA ALA A 974 19.93 17.87 -20.72
C ALA A 974 20.28 17.55 -22.19
N ARG A 975 20.34 18.56 -23.06
CA ARG A 975 20.78 18.39 -24.46
C ARG A 975 22.24 17.95 -24.55
N ARG A 976 23.16 18.59 -23.81
CA ARG A 976 24.58 18.22 -23.76
C ARG A 976 24.77 16.80 -23.24
N PHE A 977 24.00 16.39 -22.23
CA PHE A 977 24.02 15.03 -21.71
C PHE A 977 23.59 14.00 -22.75
N LEU A 978 22.49 14.26 -23.47
CA LEU A 978 21.94 13.33 -24.46
C LEU A 978 22.68 13.34 -25.80
N ALA A 979 23.43 14.39 -26.10
CA ALA A 979 24.28 14.45 -27.29
C ALA A 979 25.53 13.55 -27.20
N ASP A 980 25.88 13.06 -26.00
CA ASP A 980 27.04 12.21 -25.78
C ASP A 980 26.69 10.72 -26.01
N PRO A 981 27.31 10.04 -26.99
CA PRO A 981 27.06 8.62 -27.28
C PRO A 981 27.32 7.67 -26.11
N ARG A 982 28.11 8.08 -25.11
CA ARG A 982 28.38 7.31 -23.88
C ARG A 982 27.18 7.32 -22.92
N ARG A 983 26.23 8.22 -23.12
CA ARG A 983 25.09 8.46 -22.22
C ARG A 983 23.74 8.24 -22.91
N PHE A 984 23.67 8.42 -24.22
CA PHE A 984 22.49 8.14 -25.02
C PHE A 984 22.88 7.83 -26.47
N SER A 985 22.29 6.80 -27.07
CA SER A 985 22.44 6.52 -28.50
C SER A 985 21.22 5.78 -29.06
N VAL A 986 20.80 6.13 -30.27
CA VAL A 986 19.78 5.40 -31.03
C VAL A 986 20.44 4.57 -32.12
N ASP A 987 20.18 3.27 -32.12
CA ASP A 987 20.62 2.34 -33.16
C ASP A 987 19.39 1.87 -33.94
N ALA A 988 18.97 2.70 -34.88
CA ALA A 988 17.73 2.49 -35.64
C ALA A 988 17.78 1.20 -36.49
N LYS A 989 18.98 0.76 -36.91
CA LYS A 989 19.18 -0.47 -37.69
C LYS A 989 19.01 -1.72 -36.82
N ALA A 990 19.51 -1.68 -35.59
CA ALA A 990 19.38 -2.79 -34.64
C ALA A 990 18.05 -2.79 -33.87
N GLY A 991 17.26 -1.70 -33.94
CA GLY A 991 16.04 -1.54 -33.14
C GLY A 991 16.34 -1.40 -31.65
N VAL A 992 17.43 -0.71 -31.29
CA VAL A 992 17.89 -0.58 -29.91
C VAL A 992 18.10 0.90 -29.54
N VAL A 993 17.49 1.32 -28.44
CA VAL A 993 17.78 2.60 -27.77
C VAL A 993 18.66 2.31 -26.56
N ARG A 994 19.84 2.92 -26.51
CA ARG A 994 20.78 2.77 -25.39
C ARG A 994 20.70 3.99 -24.48
N LEU A 995 20.39 3.76 -23.21
CA LEU A 995 20.19 4.80 -22.19
C LEU A 995 21.28 4.74 -21.12
N SER A 996 21.66 5.89 -20.56
CA SER A 996 22.49 5.94 -19.35
C SER A 996 21.84 5.18 -18.19
N LYS A 997 22.66 4.54 -17.35
CA LYS A 997 22.23 3.89 -16.10
C LYS A 997 21.51 4.84 -15.12
N ILE A 998 21.68 6.15 -15.27
CA ILE A 998 20.94 7.15 -14.49
C ILE A 998 19.41 6.98 -14.69
N PHE A 999 18.95 6.69 -15.91
CA PHE A 999 17.54 6.47 -16.18
C PHE A 999 17.01 5.13 -15.62
N ASP A 1000 17.89 4.14 -15.37
CA ASP A 1000 17.55 2.88 -14.70
C ASP A 1000 17.46 3.07 -13.18
N TRP A 1001 18.48 3.72 -12.60
CA TRP A 1001 18.59 3.94 -11.15
C TRP A 1001 17.54 4.92 -10.62
N PHE A 1002 17.20 5.96 -11.41
CA PHE A 1002 16.33 7.05 -10.99
C PHE A 1002 15.07 7.19 -11.84
N GLY A 1003 14.66 6.15 -12.57
CA GLY A 1003 13.52 6.19 -13.49
C GLY A 1003 12.19 6.68 -12.88
N ALA A 1004 11.99 6.48 -11.58
CA ALA A 1004 10.79 6.94 -10.87
C ALA A 1004 10.73 8.48 -10.73
N ASP A 1005 11.87 9.16 -10.66
CA ASP A 1005 11.94 10.62 -10.45
C ASP A 1005 11.44 11.38 -11.69
N PHE A 1006 11.52 10.76 -12.87
CA PHE A 1006 11.00 11.29 -14.12
C PHE A 1006 9.47 11.21 -14.23
N ALA A 1007 8.77 10.50 -13.33
CA ALA A 1007 7.32 10.44 -13.34
C ALA A 1007 6.66 11.82 -13.09
N ASN A 1008 7.34 12.70 -12.33
CA ASN A 1008 6.84 14.02 -12.00
C ASN A 1008 6.88 14.95 -13.23
N GLY A 1009 5.74 15.09 -13.93
CA GLY A 1009 5.58 15.96 -15.11
C GLY A 1009 5.73 15.27 -16.48
N TYR A 1010 6.07 13.97 -16.51
CA TYR A 1010 6.28 13.21 -17.76
C TYR A 1010 5.56 11.85 -17.79
N ALA A 1011 4.86 11.44 -16.72
CA ALA A 1011 4.19 10.14 -16.66
C ALA A 1011 3.02 9.96 -17.66
N ASP A 1012 2.36 11.06 -18.03
CA ASP A 1012 1.11 11.04 -18.81
C ASP A 1012 1.30 11.41 -20.29
N ASP A 1013 2.53 11.40 -20.80
CA ASP A 1013 2.78 11.79 -22.19
C ASP A 1013 2.09 10.80 -23.17
N PRO A 1014 1.12 11.25 -23.99
CA PRO A 1014 0.34 10.37 -24.86
C PRO A 1014 1.18 9.58 -25.87
N ALA A 1015 2.35 10.10 -26.28
CA ALA A 1015 3.23 9.46 -27.24
C ALA A 1015 3.95 8.23 -26.67
N PHE A 1016 4.03 8.12 -25.34
CA PHE A 1016 4.74 7.06 -24.63
C PHE A 1016 3.84 6.18 -23.76
N THR A 1017 2.57 6.56 -23.56
CA THR A 1017 1.57 5.82 -22.75
C THR A 1017 0.63 4.90 -23.56
N ARG A 1018 0.48 5.11 -24.88
CA ARG A 1018 -0.49 4.39 -25.73
C ARG A 1018 0.00 3.11 -26.38
N SER A 1019 1.30 2.85 -26.45
CA SER A 1019 1.85 1.67 -27.15
C SER A 1019 2.22 0.54 -26.17
N ALA A 1020 1.66 -0.65 -26.40
CA ALA A 1020 1.93 -1.87 -25.61
C ALA A 1020 3.39 -2.36 -25.71
N ALA A 1021 4.15 -1.89 -26.70
CA ALA A 1021 5.56 -2.22 -26.89
C ALA A 1021 6.51 -1.42 -25.97
N LYS A 1022 6.06 -0.26 -25.46
CA LYS A 1022 6.89 0.60 -24.59
C LYS A 1022 6.63 0.26 -23.13
N LYS A 1023 7.59 -0.40 -22.49
CA LYS A 1023 7.50 -0.85 -21.09
C LYS A 1023 7.08 0.32 -20.17
N LYS A 1024 6.01 0.11 -19.39
CA LYS A 1024 5.41 1.14 -18.50
C LYS A 1024 6.39 1.79 -17.51
N LYS A 1025 7.52 1.14 -17.20
CA LYS A 1025 8.50 1.63 -16.22
C LYS A 1025 9.37 2.76 -16.81
N GLU A 1026 9.72 2.67 -18.09
CA GLU A 1026 10.63 3.60 -18.77
C GLU A 1026 9.91 4.76 -19.46
N ALA A 1027 8.58 4.70 -19.60
CA ALA A 1027 7.78 5.70 -20.31
C ALA A 1027 8.02 7.16 -19.84
N PRO A 1028 8.10 7.48 -18.53
CA PRO A 1028 8.37 8.85 -18.11
C PRO A 1028 9.77 9.34 -18.46
N ALA A 1029 10.78 8.46 -18.38
CA ALA A 1029 12.15 8.78 -18.77
C ALA A 1029 12.26 9.00 -20.29
N LEU A 1030 11.58 8.19 -21.10
CA LEU A 1030 11.54 8.37 -22.55
C LEU A 1030 10.83 9.66 -22.96
N ALA A 1031 9.73 10.01 -22.27
CA ALA A 1031 9.03 11.27 -22.49
C ALA A 1031 9.89 12.49 -22.12
N PHE A 1032 10.68 12.41 -21.04
CA PHE A 1032 11.69 13.41 -20.71
C PHE A 1032 12.76 13.53 -21.82
N ILE A 1033 13.36 12.42 -22.20
CA ILE A 1033 14.42 12.36 -23.23
C ILE A 1033 13.92 12.98 -24.55
N ALA A 1034 12.72 12.58 -25.00
CA ALA A 1034 12.14 13.03 -26.26
C ALA A 1034 12.03 14.56 -26.38
N ARG A 1035 11.83 15.29 -25.28
CA ARG A 1035 11.76 16.77 -25.30
C ARG A 1035 13.11 17.45 -25.58
N HIS A 1036 14.21 16.75 -25.35
CA HIS A 1036 15.56 17.30 -25.46
C HIS A 1036 16.38 16.72 -26.63
N LEU A 1037 15.77 15.88 -27.48
CA LEU A 1037 16.41 15.31 -28.65
C LEU A 1037 16.18 16.12 -29.94
N LYS A 1038 17.01 15.82 -30.94
CA LYS A 1038 16.79 16.27 -32.32
C LYS A 1038 15.50 15.66 -32.88
N ALA A 1039 14.91 16.34 -33.86
CA ALA A 1039 13.62 15.95 -34.45
C ALA A 1039 13.62 14.50 -34.99
N GLU A 1040 14.73 14.05 -35.56
CA GLU A 1040 14.90 12.68 -36.10
C GLU A 1040 14.83 11.60 -35.00
N ASP A 1041 15.63 11.73 -33.94
CA ASP A 1041 15.68 10.77 -32.84
C ASP A 1041 14.39 10.79 -32.02
N ARG A 1042 13.81 11.99 -31.85
CA ARG A 1042 12.51 12.16 -31.21
C ARG A 1042 11.41 11.42 -31.96
N ALA A 1043 11.33 11.60 -33.28
CA ALA A 1043 10.35 10.91 -34.11
C ALA A 1043 10.51 9.39 -34.03
N TYR A 1044 11.76 8.90 -34.02
CA TYR A 1044 12.04 7.47 -33.83
C TYR A 1044 11.55 6.97 -32.46
N LEU A 1045 11.86 7.68 -31.38
CA LEU A 1045 11.40 7.33 -30.02
C LEU A 1045 9.88 7.34 -29.86
N GLU A 1046 9.19 8.26 -30.53
CA GLU A 1046 7.73 8.41 -30.46
C GLU A 1046 6.99 7.36 -31.31
N THR A 1047 7.53 6.94 -32.45
CA THR A 1047 6.78 6.16 -33.46
C THR A 1047 7.29 4.75 -33.74
N ALA A 1048 8.60 4.49 -33.55
CA ALA A 1048 9.19 3.19 -33.88
C ALA A 1048 9.05 2.18 -32.73
N ASP A 1049 9.21 0.90 -33.07
CA ASP A 1049 9.36 -0.19 -32.12
C ASP A 1049 10.85 -0.45 -31.87
N TYR A 1050 11.26 -0.49 -30.60
CA TYR A 1050 12.66 -0.64 -30.19
C TYR A 1050 12.77 -1.29 -28.81
N SER A 1051 13.90 -1.95 -28.58
CA SER A 1051 14.29 -2.44 -27.27
C SER A 1051 15.17 -1.43 -26.53
N ILE A 1052 15.07 -1.39 -25.20
CA ILE A 1052 15.90 -0.53 -24.36
C ILE A 1052 17.05 -1.35 -23.77
N SER A 1053 18.27 -0.83 -23.91
CA SER A 1053 19.44 -1.33 -23.20
C SER A 1053 20.09 -0.21 -22.40
N TYR A 1054 20.76 -0.54 -21.31
CA TYR A 1054 21.42 0.46 -20.46
C TYR A 1054 22.94 0.38 -20.64
N LEU A 1055 23.57 1.53 -20.91
CA LEU A 1055 25.02 1.67 -21.09
C LEU A 1055 25.76 1.43 -19.78
N LYS A 1056 26.96 0.84 -19.84
CA LYS A 1056 27.81 0.67 -18.65
C LYS A 1056 28.22 2.04 -18.13
N TYR A 1057 28.03 2.27 -16.83
CA TYR A 1057 28.40 3.54 -16.21
C TYR A 1057 29.91 3.62 -15.99
N ASP A 1058 30.55 4.65 -16.56
CA ASP A 1058 31.99 4.89 -16.43
C ASP A 1058 32.30 5.68 -15.16
N TRP A 1059 32.92 4.99 -14.19
CA TRP A 1059 33.28 5.51 -12.88
C TRP A 1059 34.66 6.20 -12.84
N SER A 1060 35.40 6.24 -13.95
CA SER A 1060 36.67 6.98 -14.00
C SER A 1060 36.45 8.47 -13.80
N LEU A 1061 37.43 9.16 -13.22
CA LEU A 1061 37.37 10.61 -13.03
C LEU A 1061 37.14 11.33 -14.37
N ASN A 1062 36.32 12.38 -14.36
CA ASN A 1062 36.06 13.22 -15.53
C ASN A 1062 37.21 14.19 -15.82
N GLN A 1063 38.41 13.65 -15.97
CA GLN A 1063 39.64 14.42 -16.13
C GLN A 1063 39.88 14.82 -17.59
N HIS A 1064 40.29 16.07 -17.81
CA HIS A 1064 40.87 16.51 -19.07
C HIS A 1064 42.24 15.84 -19.28
N ARG A 1065 42.38 15.01 -20.32
CA ARG A 1065 43.68 14.47 -20.73
C ARG A 1065 44.20 15.32 -21.89
N PRO A 1066 45.37 15.97 -21.78
CA PRO A 1066 45.93 16.70 -22.90
C PRO A 1066 46.10 15.75 -24.08
N THR A 1067 45.59 16.15 -25.24
CA THR A 1067 45.78 15.43 -26.50
C THR A 1067 47.27 15.35 -26.79
N SER A 1068 47.84 14.14 -26.66
CA SER A 1068 49.13 13.84 -27.28
C SER A 1068 49.01 14.13 -28.79
N ALA A 1069 50.01 14.83 -29.33
CA ALA A 1069 50.18 15.16 -30.74
C ALA A 1069 49.85 13.99 -31.69
N PRO A 1070 49.44 14.26 -32.95
CA PRO A 1070 49.01 13.20 -33.88
C PRO A 1070 50.20 12.30 -34.23
N GLY A 1071 50.20 11.09 -33.68
CA GLY A 1071 51.15 10.05 -34.05
C GLY A 1071 51.45 9.05 -32.95
N SER A 1072 50.57 8.06 -32.76
CA SER A 1072 50.96 6.65 -32.55
C SER A 1072 49.74 5.74 -32.30
N SER A 1073 49.55 4.81 -33.22
CA SER A 1073 48.81 3.54 -33.16
C SER A 1073 47.31 3.55 -32.83
N GLU A 1074 46.51 3.45 -33.91
CA GLU A 1074 45.35 2.56 -33.94
C GLU A 1074 45.77 1.13 -33.55
N SER A 1075 45.22 0.60 -32.46
CA SER A 1075 45.20 -0.83 -32.17
C SER A 1075 44.36 -1.11 -30.93
N SER A 1076 43.42 -2.06 -31.05
CA SER A 1076 42.62 -2.70 -30.01
C SER A 1076 41.29 -2.05 -29.59
N ALA A 1077 40.40 -1.88 -30.57
CA ALA A 1077 38.96 -2.05 -30.35
C ALA A 1077 38.50 -3.34 -31.07
N ALA A 1078 38.68 -4.50 -30.43
CA ALA A 1078 37.97 -5.76 -30.74
C ALA A 1078 38.45 -6.92 -29.85
N SER A 1079 37.99 -6.99 -28.60
CA SER A 1079 37.68 -8.26 -27.92
C SER A 1079 37.16 -7.93 -26.53
N ASP A 1080 35.86 -8.15 -26.31
CA ASP A 1080 35.28 -8.70 -25.08
C ASP A 1080 33.78 -8.43 -25.08
N ALA A 1081 33.13 -8.98 -26.10
CA ALA A 1081 31.70 -9.28 -26.11
C ALA A 1081 31.54 -10.80 -26.13
N ALA A 1082 31.83 -11.44 -25.00
CA ALA A 1082 31.39 -12.81 -24.67
C ALA A 1082 31.67 -13.11 -23.18
N LYS A 1083 30.73 -12.76 -22.29
CA LYS A 1083 30.38 -13.49 -21.06
C LYS A 1083 29.17 -12.88 -20.37
#